data_AF-A0A2V7CD11-F1
#
_entry.id   AF-A0A2V7CD11-F1
#
_cell.length_a   1.000
_cell.length_b   1.000
_cell.length_c   1.000
_cell.angle_alpha   90.00
_cell.angle_beta   90.00
_cell.angle_gamma   90.00
#
_symmetry.space_group_name_H-M   'P 1'
#
loop_
_entity.id
_entity.type
_entity.pdbx_description
1 polymer ?
#
loop_
_entity_poly.entity_id
_entity_poly.type
_entity_poly.pdbx_seq_one_letter_code
_entity_poly.pdbx_strand_id
1 'polypeptide(L)'
;MTRRLGLIAAGVWLLAAPAWAASFTVDSTGDDPDASPGDGTCATAGGACTLRAAIDEANAHPDADTIAFDIAGSGVHTIVPAGGLPFITAPLTIDGFTQLGSQPNTSATGAIDAVPLIEIDGSSSVDCVVVSNASNPGTVTIRGLVINRCSSSHVDLESGSDAVIEGNFIGTDATGTMALGGGSGIIMFVQSGGLTFTAGGTTPAARNVISGTENVGIDVGANLNSSIQATIQGNLIGTDKTGTVALGNNVGIVANGQGSDSLVLTIGGSVAGAGNVISANTNDGVNLAFFTANSLVQGNLIGTGVDGTSALGNGARGIHAVAGPITIGGTMPGEGNIVAYNDGAGIFLESSDSGFFISSNSIFANGGLGIDLQPPGVNANDFQDPDTGANGLQNFPVLAAGDFPGGTSVEGTLNSTPNTTFRVEVFGNDACDPSGNGEGQTFVGANDSVLTDANGDASFTVTFAQPLAAGTVLTATAIAPDDSTSELSACTGPTTTTTTSTTTSTIETTTTTTAGPPTTTTTLPGNECDGVPSGPTFRSLDCRLAGLIAEVTTAPALGPLQTKLRHQLEGAKEREERSEARCRAPNLRRAKSELAKGIRKMIQVKKTLRSRKAQRTIATPTREALLAAADGLQTDLGTLRGALRCPDDAPPA
;
A
#
# COMPACT_ATOMS: atom_id res chain seq x y z
N MET A 1 15.22 -80.77 -20.30
CA MET A 1 13.76 -80.57 -20.39
C MET A 1 13.17 -80.70 -18.99
N THR A 2 12.92 -79.60 -18.29
CA THR A 2 12.15 -79.58 -17.05
C THR A 2 11.48 -78.22 -16.95
N ARG A 3 10.14 -78.25 -16.95
CA ARG A 3 9.23 -77.12 -17.20
C ARG A 3 9.23 -76.13 -16.03
N ARG A 4 9.27 -74.83 -16.36
CA ARG A 4 8.89 -73.73 -15.46
C ARG A 4 7.38 -73.77 -15.21
N LEU A 5 6.96 -73.87 -13.95
CA LEU A 5 5.62 -73.50 -13.51
C LEU A 5 5.62 -71.98 -13.29
N GLY A 6 4.80 -71.25 -14.06
CA GLY A 6 4.52 -69.84 -13.81
C GLY A 6 3.41 -69.72 -12.76
N LEU A 7 3.70 -69.05 -11.64
CA LEU A 7 2.69 -68.47 -10.78
C LEU A 7 2.12 -67.24 -11.49
N ILE A 8 0.82 -67.24 -11.78
CA ILE A 8 0.07 -66.04 -12.16
C ILE A 8 -0.43 -65.43 -10.86
N ALA A 9 0.24 -64.38 -10.37
CA ALA A 9 -0.33 -63.50 -9.37
C ALA A 9 -1.24 -62.51 -10.09
N ALA A 10 -2.55 -62.66 -9.92
CA ALA A 10 -3.53 -61.67 -10.35
C ALA A 10 -3.40 -60.44 -9.44
N GLY A 11 -2.58 -59.48 -9.84
CA GLY A 11 -2.57 -58.15 -9.24
C GLY A 11 -3.88 -57.45 -9.59
N VAL A 12 -4.78 -57.36 -8.62
CA VAL A 12 -5.89 -56.40 -8.66
C VAL A 12 -5.26 -55.03 -8.58
N TRP A 13 -5.08 -54.37 -9.72
CA TRP A 13 -4.86 -52.93 -9.76
C TRP A 13 -6.19 -52.30 -9.35
N LEU A 14 -6.32 -51.92 -8.08
CA LEU A 14 -7.25 -50.84 -7.74
C LEU A 14 -6.72 -49.61 -8.46
N LEU A 15 -7.34 -49.28 -9.59
CA LEU A 15 -7.29 -47.93 -10.12
C LEU A 15 -7.94 -47.06 -9.04
N ALA A 16 -7.12 -46.37 -8.24
CA ALA A 16 -7.60 -45.23 -7.48
C ALA A 16 -8.29 -44.32 -8.51
N ALA A 17 -9.60 -44.11 -8.34
CA ALA A 17 -10.29 -43.07 -9.09
C ALA A 17 -9.50 -41.77 -8.85
N PRO A 18 -9.32 -40.92 -9.86
CA PRO A 18 -8.81 -39.57 -9.60
C PRO A 18 -9.76 -38.97 -8.56
N ALA A 19 -9.25 -38.67 -7.36
CA ALA A 19 -9.99 -37.86 -6.42
C ALA A 19 -10.03 -36.45 -7.03
N TRP A 20 -11.23 -35.88 -7.09
CA TRP A 20 -11.44 -34.51 -7.51
C TRP A 20 -11.58 -33.70 -6.24
N ALA A 21 -11.05 -32.48 -6.23
CA ALA A 21 -11.35 -31.50 -5.17
C ALA A 21 -12.84 -31.57 -4.79
N ALA A 22 -13.10 -31.92 -3.54
CA ALA A 22 -14.43 -32.09 -3.01
C ALA A 22 -14.98 -30.75 -2.51
N SER A 23 -16.31 -30.68 -2.38
CA SER A 23 -16.97 -29.56 -1.73
C SER A 23 -17.87 -30.06 -0.62
N PHE A 24 -17.60 -29.62 0.61
CA PHE A 24 -18.39 -29.93 1.80
C PHE A 24 -19.23 -28.72 2.16
N THR A 25 -20.55 -28.88 2.20
CA THR A 25 -21.48 -27.78 2.49
C THR A 25 -21.96 -27.89 3.93
N VAL A 26 -21.49 -26.99 4.78
CA VAL A 26 -21.91 -26.86 6.16
C VAL A 26 -23.35 -26.39 6.22
N ASP A 27 -24.21 -27.15 6.88
CA ASP A 27 -25.65 -26.90 6.97
C ASP A 27 -26.13 -26.69 8.42
N SER A 28 -25.22 -26.76 9.38
CA SER A 28 -25.50 -26.69 10.81
C SER A 28 -24.49 -25.84 11.57
N THR A 29 -24.96 -25.11 12.59
CA THR A 29 -24.12 -24.37 13.54
C THR A 29 -23.58 -25.25 14.69
N GLY A 30 -23.86 -26.55 14.66
CA GLY A 30 -23.29 -27.51 15.62
C GLY A 30 -21.78 -27.66 15.47
N ASP A 31 -21.16 -28.40 16.39
CA ASP A 31 -19.71 -28.62 16.44
C ASP A 31 -19.34 -30.10 16.64
N ASP A 32 -20.26 -31.02 16.38
CA ASP A 32 -19.95 -32.46 16.42
C ASP A 32 -18.94 -32.81 15.30
N PRO A 33 -18.02 -33.77 15.53
CA PRO A 33 -17.04 -34.19 14.54
C PRO A 33 -17.67 -35.04 13.43
N ASP A 34 -16.92 -35.25 12.36
CA ASP A 34 -17.32 -36.17 11.29
C ASP A 34 -17.41 -37.62 11.81
N ALA A 35 -18.43 -38.36 11.39
CA ALA A 35 -18.63 -39.74 11.84
C ALA A 35 -17.66 -40.74 11.19
N SER A 36 -17.13 -40.45 10.00
CA SER A 36 -16.25 -41.32 9.23
C SER A 36 -15.33 -40.51 8.29
N PRO A 37 -14.31 -39.81 8.84
CA PRO A 37 -13.40 -38.99 8.03
C PRO A 37 -12.75 -39.75 6.86
N GLY A 38 -12.82 -39.16 5.66
CA GLY A 38 -12.24 -39.65 4.41
C GLY A 38 -13.16 -40.54 3.59
N ASP A 39 -14.46 -40.56 3.88
CA ASP A 39 -15.46 -41.32 3.12
C ASP A 39 -16.10 -40.53 1.95
N GLY A 40 -15.70 -39.27 1.78
CA GLY A 40 -16.20 -38.32 0.80
C GLY A 40 -17.45 -37.57 1.22
N THR A 41 -17.93 -37.73 2.46
CA THR A 41 -19.20 -37.18 2.94
C THR A 41 -19.02 -36.49 4.28
N CYS A 42 -19.22 -35.17 4.31
CA CYS A 42 -19.33 -34.45 5.58
C CYS A 42 -20.65 -34.81 6.29
N ALA A 43 -20.58 -35.62 7.34
CA ALA A 43 -21.72 -36.00 8.16
C ALA A 43 -21.31 -36.39 9.58
N THR A 44 -21.85 -35.65 10.56
CA THR A 44 -21.85 -36.05 11.97
C THR A 44 -22.65 -37.34 12.20
N ALA A 45 -22.56 -37.92 13.39
CA ALA A 45 -23.40 -39.07 13.77
C ALA A 45 -24.91 -38.76 13.69
N GLY A 46 -25.30 -37.48 13.78
CA GLY A 46 -26.67 -36.99 13.58
C GLY A 46 -27.05 -36.70 12.13
N GLY A 47 -26.11 -36.82 11.19
CA GLY A 47 -26.32 -36.61 9.75
C GLY A 47 -26.22 -35.16 9.27
N ALA A 48 -25.93 -34.21 10.15
CA ALA A 48 -25.65 -32.82 9.79
C ALA A 48 -24.18 -32.63 9.39
N CYS A 49 -23.87 -31.66 8.53
CA CYS A 49 -22.51 -31.24 8.23
C CYS A 49 -22.17 -29.97 9.02
N THR A 50 -21.33 -30.12 10.05
CA THR A 50 -20.79 -29.01 10.85
C THR A 50 -19.48 -28.50 10.24
N LEU A 51 -19.02 -27.30 10.62
CA LEU A 51 -17.69 -26.83 10.20
C LEU A 51 -16.57 -27.76 10.68
N ARG A 52 -16.69 -28.31 11.90
CA ARG A 52 -15.75 -29.32 12.41
C ARG A 52 -15.72 -30.58 11.53
N ALA A 53 -16.88 -31.15 11.24
CA ALA A 53 -16.97 -32.34 10.39
C ALA A 53 -16.42 -32.07 8.98
N ALA A 54 -16.70 -30.89 8.42
CA ALA A 54 -16.19 -30.52 7.10
C ALA A 54 -14.65 -30.38 7.07
N ILE A 55 -14.04 -29.87 8.15
CA ILE A 55 -12.58 -29.81 8.29
C ILE A 55 -12.00 -31.22 8.50
N ASP A 56 -12.62 -32.06 9.34
CA ASP A 56 -12.19 -33.45 9.55
C ASP A 56 -12.16 -34.23 8.23
N GLU A 57 -13.20 -34.07 7.41
CA GLU A 57 -13.32 -34.71 6.10
C GLU A 57 -12.26 -34.18 5.11
N ALA A 58 -12.12 -32.84 5.00
CA ALA A 58 -11.11 -32.24 4.13
C ALA A 58 -9.67 -32.62 4.52
N ASN A 59 -9.38 -32.75 5.81
CA ASN A 59 -8.07 -33.20 6.30
C ASN A 59 -7.75 -34.65 5.92
N ALA A 60 -8.76 -35.49 5.76
CA ALA A 60 -8.59 -36.88 5.33
C ALA A 60 -8.34 -37.00 3.81
N HIS A 61 -8.47 -35.89 3.07
CA HIS A 61 -8.25 -35.84 1.62
C HIS A 61 -6.90 -35.21 1.24
N PRO A 62 -6.27 -35.70 0.16
CA PRO A 62 -5.01 -35.14 -0.32
C PRO A 62 -5.19 -33.88 -1.19
N ASP A 63 -6.37 -33.67 -1.76
CA ASP A 63 -6.65 -32.62 -2.74
C ASP A 63 -7.07 -31.29 -2.10
N ALA A 64 -7.08 -30.21 -2.89
CA ALA A 64 -7.49 -28.89 -2.45
C ALA A 64 -9.03 -28.76 -2.40
N ASP A 65 -9.61 -29.10 -1.25
CA ASP A 65 -11.06 -29.12 -1.05
C ASP A 65 -11.64 -27.73 -0.76
N THR A 66 -12.96 -27.62 -0.84
CA THR A 66 -13.70 -26.38 -0.52
C THR A 66 -14.79 -26.64 0.52
N ILE A 67 -14.75 -25.87 1.61
CA ILE A 67 -15.85 -25.78 2.57
C ILE A 67 -16.73 -24.59 2.17
N ALA A 68 -18.00 -24.90 1.88
CA ALA A 68 -19.07 -23.96 1.60
C ALA A 68 -20.11 -23.99 2.74
N PHE A 69 -21.05 -23.06 2.74
CA PHE A 69 -22.07 -22.90 3.77
C PHE A 69 -23.46 -22.72 3.13
N ASP A 70 -24.45 -23.44 3.66
CA ASP A 70 -25.88 -23.30 3.35
C ASP A 70 -26.71 -23.58 4.62
N ILE A 71 -26.38 -22.86 5.70
CA ILE A 71 -27.07 -23.01 6.99
C ILE A 71 -28.45 -22.37 6.87
N ALA A 72 -29.49 -23.13 7.24
CA ALA A 72 -30.86 -22.66 7.16
C ALA A 72 -31.12 -21.48 8.12
N GLY A 73 -31.77 -20.43 7.61
CA GLY A 73 -32.15 -19.26 8.38
C GLY A 73 -31.81 -17.95 7.68
N SER A 74 -31.92 -16.85 8.41
CA SER A 74 -31.56 -15.51 7.93
C SER A 74 -30.72 -14.79 8.97
N GLY A 75 -29.80 -13.94 8.52
CA GLY A 75 -28.91 -13.20 9.41
C GLY A 75 -27.63 -13.98 9.69
N VAL A 76 -26.98 -13.64 10.80
CA VAL A 76 -25.70 -14.25 11.17
C VAL A 76 -25.94 -15.66 11.73
N HIS A 77 -25.15 -16.60 11.26
CA HIS A 77 -25.08 -17.97 11.75
C HIS A 77 -23.82 -18.11 12.60
N THR A 78 -24.00 -18.14 13.92
CA THR A 78 -22.91 -18.25 14.89
C THR A 78 -22.62 -19.72 15.19
N ILE A 79 -21.41 -20.15 14.84
CA ILE A 79 -20.81 -21.43 15.21
C ILE A 79 -20.00 -21.18 16.49
N VAL A 80 -20.30 -21.91 17.56
CA VAL A 80 -19.56 -21.85 18.81
C VAL A 80 -18.81 -23.18 18.97
N PRO A 81 -17.52 -23.25 18.59
CA PRO A 81 -16.75 -24.45 18.80
C PRO A 81 -16.69 -24.81 20.29
N ALA A 82 -16.91 -26.07 20.64
CA ALA A 82 -16.79 -26.59 22.01
C ALA A 82 -15.35 -26.59 22.55
N GLY A 83 -14.40 -26.28 21.66
CA GLY A 83 -12.96 -26.07 21.83
C GLY A 83 -12.38 -25.70 20.46
N GLY A 84 -11.05 -25.62 20.31
CA GLY A 84 -10.44 -25.33 19.01
C GLY A 84 -10.98 -26.22 17.87
N LEU A 85 -11.19 -25.64 16.68
CA LEU A 85 -11.49 -26.42 15.48
C LEU A 85 -10.31 -27.37 15.19
N PRO A 86 -10.53 -28.49 14.46
CA PRO A 86 -9.42 -29.34 14.05
C PRO A 86 -8.43 -28.51 13.24
N PHE A 87 -7.14 -28.80 13.38
CA PHE A 87 -6.10 -28.09 12.61
C PHE A 87 -6.31 -28.37 11.13
N ILE A 88 -6.15 -27.36 10.29
CA ILE A 88 -6.19 -27.51 8.83
C ILE A 88 -4.82 -28.05 8.41
N THR A 89 -4.79 -29.32 8.00
CA THR A 89 -3.57 -30.08 7.68
C THR A 89 -3.42 -30.39 6.19
N ALA A 90 -4.39 -30.01 5.38
CA ALA A 90 -4.42 -30.18 3.92
C ALA A 90 -4.76 -28.84 3.22
N PRO A 91 -4.50 -28.71 1.90
CA PRO A 91 -4.90 -27.54 1.14
C PRO A 91 -6.44 -27.38 1.18
N LEU A 92 -6.93 -26.18 1.47
CA LEU A 92 -8.34 -25.99 1.79
C LEU A 92 -8.80 -24.56 1.49
N THR A 93 -9.97 -24.40 0.87
CA THR A 93 -10.67 -23.12 0.82
C THR A 93 -11.88 -23.15 1.73
N ILE A 94 -11.95 -22.24 2.70
CA ILE A 94 -13.15 -21.99 3.50
C ILE A 94 -13.78 -20.68 2.99
N ASP A 95 -14.94 -20.77 2.35
CA ASP A 95 -15.61 -19.62 1.74
C ASP A 95 -16.97 -19.31 2.38
N GLY A 96 -16.95 -18.45 3.40
CA GLY A 96 -18.15 -17.96 4.08
C GLY A 96 -19.08 -17.10 3.21
N PHE A 97 -18.61 -16.62 2.05
CA PHE A 97 -19.46 -15.89 1.11
C PHE A 97 -20.40 -16.81 0.33
N THR A 98 -20.26 -18.13 0.44
CA THR A 98 -21.20 -19.10 -0.13
C THR A 98 -22.54 -19.13 0.60
N GLN A 99 -22.57 -18.76 1.89
CA GLN A 99 -23.80 -18.65 2.67
C GLN A 99 -24.79 -17.68 2.02
N LEU A 100 -26.04 -18.12 1.88
CA LEU A 100 -27.08 -17.28 1.29
C LEU A 100 -27.26 -15.98 2.08
N GLY A 101 -27.13 -14.85 1.38
CA GLY A 101 -27.22 -13.50 1.96
C GLY A 101 -25.86 -12.87 2.29
N SER A 102 -24.78 -13.66 2.29
CA SER A 102 -23.43 -13.11 2.39
C SER A 102 -23.05 -12.32 1.14
N GLN A 103 -22.17 -11.34 1.29
CA GLN A 103 -21.70 -10.50 0.18
C GLN A 103 -20.23 -10.10 0.36
N PRO A 104 -19.35 -10.35 -0.63
CA PRO A 104 -18.00 -9.79 -0.65
C PRO A 104 -18.00 -8.27 -0.79
N ASN A 105 -16.95 -7.63 -0.30
CA ASN A 105 -16.74 -6.20 -0.50
C ASN A 105 -16.62 -5.87 -2.00
N THR A 106 -17.35 -4.87 -2.46
CA THR A 106 -17.29 -4.33 -3.82
C THR A 106 -16.66 -2.93 -3.86
N SER A 107 -16.52 -2.30 -2.70
CA SER A 107 -15.94 -0.96 -2.56
C SER A 107 -14.42 -0.97 -2.72
N ALA A 108 -13.92 -0.37 -3.79
CA ALA A 108 -12.48 -0.31 -4.10
C ALA A 108 -11.67 0.63 -3.20
N THR A 109 -12.35 1.58 -2.54
CA THR A 109 -11.73 2.59 -1.67
C THR A 109 -12.74 2.98 -0.61
N GLY A 110 -12.28 3.29 0.61
CA GLY A 110 -13.19 3.74 1.66
C GLY A 110 -13.78 2.58 2.48
N ALA A 111 -15.00 2.79 2.96
CA ALA A 111 -15.76 1.83 3.75
C ALA A 111 -15.93 0.49 3.02
N ILE A 112 -15.82 -0.59 3.78
CA ILE A 112 -16.08 -1.96 3.35
C ILE A 112 -17.60 -2.21 3.41
N ASP A 113 -18.18 -2.64 2.28
CA ASP A 113 -19.60 -2.99 2.15
C ASP A 113 -19.85 -4.51 2.20
N ALA A 114 -18.85 -5.29 2.65
CA ALA A 114 -19.01 -6.72 2.87
C ALA A 114 -20.07 -7.02 3.94
N VAL A 115 -20.75 -8.14 3.74
CA VAL A 115 -21.72 -8.73 4.66
C VAL A 115 -21.34 -10.20 4.85
N PRO A 116 -20.41 -10.53 5.76
CA PRO A 116 -20.18 -11.92 6.16
C PRO A 116 -21.30 -12.38 7.11
N LEU A 117 -21.87 -13.56 6.87
CA LEU A 117 -22.94 -14.12 7.71
C LEU A 117 -22.52 -15.35 8.51
N ILE A 118 -21.32 -15.87 8.30
CA ILE A 118 -20.80 -16.99 9.10
C ILE A 118 -19.88 -16.43 10.18
N GLU A 119 -20.26 -16.62 11.44
CA GLU A 119 -19.47 -16.23 12.60
C GLU A 119 -18.91 -17.45 13.32
N ILE A 120 -17.61 -17.43 13.58
CA ILE A 120 -16.93 -18.33 14.51
C ILE A 120 -16.76 -17.55 15.81
N ASP A 121 -17.59 -17.88 16.81
CA ASP A 121 -17.47 -17.36 18.17
C ASP A 121 -16.53 -18.26 18.97
N GLY A 122 -15.30 -17.78 19.14
CA GLY A 122 -14.21 -18.47 19.82
C GLY A 122 -14.24 -18.43 21.33
N SER A 123 -15.33 -18.02 21.98
CA SER A 123 -15.37 -17.83 23.43
C SER A 123 -15.02 -19.07 24.27
N SER A 124 -15.02 -20.26 23.67
CA SER A 124 -14.58 -21.52 24.30
C SER A 124 -13.27 -22.08 23.73
N SER A 125 -12.56 -21.30 22.91
CA SER A 125 -11.37 -21.70 22.17
C SER A 125 -10.15 -20.85 22.54
N VAL A 126 -8.98 -21.49 22.58
CA VAL A 126 -7.70 -20.77 22.67
C VAL A 126 -7.41 -20.11 21.33
N ASP A 127 -7.25 -20.93 20.29
CA ASP A 127 -7.14 -20.48 18.90
C ASP A 127 -8.38 -20.96 18.13
N CYS A 128 -8.94 -20.10 17.28
CA CYS A 128 -10.16 -20.43 16.54
C CYS A 128 -9.87 -21.29 15.31
N VAL A 129 -8.97 -20.82 14.44
CA VAL A 129 -8.56 -21.53 13.22
C VAL A 129 -7.05 -21.66 13.22
N VAL A 130 -6.56 -22.90 13.12
CA VAL A 130 -5.12 -23.21 13.08
C VAL A 130 -4.79 -23.89 11.75
N VAL A 131 -3.78 -23.39 11.04
CA VAL A 131 -3.28 -23.97 9.79
C VAL A 131 -1.90 -24.58 10.03
N SER A 132 -1.77 -25.89 9.82
CA SER A 132 -0.55 -26.65 10.08
C SER A 132 -0.41 -27.80 9.05
N ASN A 133 -0.29 -27.44 7.77
CA ASN A 133 -0.33 -28.38 6.64
C ASN A 133 1.06 -28.79 6.10
N ALA A 134 2.10 -28.78 6.93
CA ALA A 134 3.45 -29.17 6.52
C ALA A 134 3.54 -30.60 5.93
N SER A 135 2.65 -31.51 6.35
CA SER A 135 2.61 -32.89 5.85
C SER A 135 1.85 -33.06 4.53
N ASN A 136 0.98 -32.12 4.18
CA ASN A 136 0.30 -32.07 2.89
C ASN A 136 0.29 -30.62 2.33
N PRO A 137 1.42 -30.19 1.74
CA PRO A 137 1.60 -28.83 1.27
C PRO A 137 0.59 -28.36 0.21
N GLY A 138 0.01 -27.19 0.41
CA GLY A 138 -0.73 -26.43 -0.59
C GLY A 138 -1.46 -25.24 0.02
N THR A 139 -2.13 -24.44 -0.82
CA THR A 139 -2.71 -23.18 -0.36
C THR A 139 -3.93 -23.40 0.53
N VAL A 140 -3.96 -22.73 1.68
CA VAL A 140 -5.17 -22.57 2.49
C VAL A 140 -5.72 -21.16 2.29
N THR A 141 -7.00 -21.04 1.91
CA THR A 141 -7.70 -19.77 1.76
C THR A 141 -8.84 -19.68 2.77
N ILE A 142 -8.85 -18.62 3.58
CA ILE A 142 -9.93 -18.35 4.54
C ILE A 142 -10.56 -17.02 4.13
N ARG A 143 -11.86 -17.04 3.80
CA ARG A 143 -12.56 -15.86 3.32
C ARG A 143 -14.02 -15.77 3.74
N GLY A 144 -14.51 -14.54 3.90
CA GLY A 144 -15.91 -14.25 4.17
C GLY A 144 -16.42 -14.69 5.54
N LEU A 145 -15.53 -14.83 6.53
CA LEU A 145 -15.87 -15.20 7.88
C LEU A 145 -15.81 -14.00 8.83
N VAL A 146 -16.60 -14.09 9.90
CA VAL A 146 -16.41 -13.32 11.13
C VAL A 146 -15.72 -14.24 12.14
N ILE A 147 -14.59 -13.85 12.72
CA ILE A 147 -13.87 -14.66 13.71
C ILE A 147 -13.56 -13.77 14.91
N ASN A 148 -14.07 -14.11 16.09
CA ASN A 148 -13.91 -13.29 17.28
C ASN A 148 -13.81 -14.12 18.57
N ARG A 149 -13.40 -13.49 19.68
CA ARG A 149 -13.45 -14.02 21.06
C ARG A 149 -12.55 -15.22 21.37
N CYS A 150 -11.62 -15.59 20.49
CA CYS A 150 -10.62 -16.63 20.77
C CYS A 150 -9.58 -16.07 21.75
N SER A 151 -9.20 -16.79 22.80
CA SER A 151 -8.39 -16.19 23.87
C SER A 151 -6.92 -15.93 23.50
N SER A 152 -6.40 -16.60 22.47
CA SER A 152 -5.01 -16.49 22.00
C SER A 152 -4.94 -15.90 20.58
N SER A 153 -5.50 -16.58 19.57
CA SER A 153 -5.47 -16.09 18.19
C SER A 153 -6.74 -16.42 17.42
N HIS A 154 -7.17 -15.51 16.53
CA HIS A 154 -8.31 -15.78 15.66
C HIS A 154 -7.91 -16.70 14.49
N VAL A 155 -6.76 -16.41 13.89
CA VAL A 155 -6.13 -17.27 12.88
C VAL A 155 -4.68 -17.48 13.26
N ASP A 156 -4.28 -18.73 13.45
CA ASP A 156 -2.90 -19.14 13.70
C ASP A 156 -2.35 -19.89 12.50
N LEU A 157 -1.22 -19.39 11.96
CA LEU A 157 -0.51 -19.96 10.84
C LEU A 157 0.81 -20.56 11.34
N GLU A 158 0.83 -21.88 11.43
CA GLU A 158 2.00 -22.65 11.81
C GLU A 158 2.82 -23.10 10.58
N SER A 159 3.79 -24.00 10.79
CA SER A 159 4.62 -24.54 9.72
C SER A 159 3.77 -25.24 8.66
N GLY A 160 4.00 -24.92 7.38
CA GLY A 160 3.12 -25.38 6.32
C GLY A 160 3.36 -24.67 5.01
N SER A 161 2.31 -24.57 4.22
CA SER A 161 2.28 -23.93 2.90
C SER A 161 1.51 -22.62 2.90
N ASP A 162 1.35 -22.05 1.72
CA ASP A 162 0.81 -20.70 1.54
C ASP A 162 -0.58 -20.51 2.18
N ALA A 163 -0.78 -19.38 2.83
CA ALA A 163 -2.04 -19.00 3.45
C ALA A 163 -2.54 -17.67 2.88
N VAL A 164 -3.82 -17.62 2.53
CA VAL A 164 -4.51 -16.41 2.03
C VAL A 164 -5.69 -16.11 2.92
N ILE A 165 -5.63 -15.00 3.66
CA ILE A 165 -6.67 -14.54 4.57
C ILE A 165 -7.29 -13.28 3.98
N GLU A 166 -8.51 -13.38 3.45
CA GLU A 166 -9.09 -12.30 2.65
C GLU A 166 -10.60 -12.08 2.91
N GLY A 167 -11.05 -10.82 2.94
CA GLY A 167 -12.47 -10.49 3.08
C GLY A 167 -13.11 -10.90 4.41
N ASN A 168 -12.32 -11.09 5.47
CA ASN A 168 -12.80 -11.50 6.79
C ASN A 168 -12.95 -10.30 7.73
N PHE A 169 -13.83 -10.46 8.73
CA PHE A 169 -13.93 -9.58 9.90
C PHE A 169 -13.35 -10.31 11.11
N ILE A 170 -12.23 -9.84 11.63
CA ILE A 170 -11.46 -10.48 12.69
C ILE A 170 -11.43 -9.57 13.92
N GLY A 171 -11.81 -10.11 15.08
CA GLY A 171 -11.89 -9.40 16.37
C GLY A 171 -13.15 -8.53 16.55
N THR A 172 -14.01 -8.46 15.54
CA THR A 172 -15.24 -7.66 15.53
C THR A 172 -16.50 -8.51 15.41
N ASP A 173 -17.67 -7.89 15.62
CA ASP A 173 -18.96 -8.48 15.30
C ASP A 173 -19.20 -8.55 13.78
N ALA A 174 -20.25 -9.26 13.37
CA ALA A 174 -20.57 -9.39 11.94
C ALA A 174 -20.92 -8.06 11.24
N THR A 175 -21.24 -7.01 12.01
CA THR A 175 -21.43 -5.68 11.43
C THR A 175 -20.10 -4.97 11.15
N GLY A 176 -19.00 -5.41 11.77
CA GLY A 176 -17.67 -4.81 11.68
C GLY A 176 -17.56 -3.49 12.43
N THR A 177 -18.45 -3.24 13.41
CA THR A 177 -18.53 -1.95 14.13
C THR A 177 -18.39 -2.07 15.63
N MET A 178 -18.44 -3.30 16.17
CA MET A 178 -18.23 -3.56 17.59
C MET A 178 -17.03 -4.48 17.78
N ALA A 179 -16.11 -4.10 18.66
CA ALA A 179 -15.02 -4.94 19.12
C ALA A 179 -15.60 -6.02 20.03
N LEU A 180 -15.19 -7.27 19.80
CA LEU A 180 -15.59 -8.41 20.60
C LEU A 180 -14.44 -9.03 21.38
N GLY A 181 -13.21 -8.54 21.18
CA GLY A 181 -12.04 -8.97 21.94
C GLY A 181 -11.54 -10.34 21.52
N GLY A 182 -10.74 -10.93 22.41
CA GLY A 182 -9.88 -12.06 22.11
C GLY A 182 -8.41 -11.64 21.97
N GLY A 183 -7.52 -12.60 21.77
CA GLY A 183 -6.08 -12.35 21.65
C GLY A 183 -5.69 -11.71 20.30
N SER A 184 -4.61 -12.15 19.67
CA SER A 184 -4.15 -11.60 18.39
C SER A 184 -5.12 -11.90 17.24
N GLY A 185 -5.17 -11.04 16.22
CA GLY A 185 -5.99 -11.25 15.04
C GLY A 185 -5.47 -12.41 14.21
N ILE A 186 -4.42 -12.16 13.43
CA ILE A 186 -3.70 -13.19 12.70
C ILE A 186 -2.31 -13.31 13.32
N ILE A 187 -1.92 -14.51 13.73
CA ILE A 187 -0.54 -14.82 14.10
C ILE A 187 0.05 -15.78 13.08
N MET A 188 1.32 -15.57 12.81
CA MET A 188 2.16 -16.50 12.08
C MET A 188 3.33 -16.85 12.96
N PHE A 189 3.50 -18.13 13.27
CA PHE A 189 4.64 -18.60 14.06
C PHE A 189 5.23 -19.86 13.45
N VAL A 190 6.06 -19.66 12.41
CA VAL A 190 6.71 -20.77 11.71
C VAL A 190 7.88 -21.29 12.56
N GLN A 191 7.87 -22.58 12.85
CA GLN A 191 8.92 -23.26 13.62
C GLN A 191 9.98 -23.89 12.69
N SER A 192 9.59 -24.29 11.47
CA SER A 192 10.50 -24.76 10.43
C SER A 192 9.85 -24.71 9.05
N GLY A 193 10.67 -24.64 7.99
CA GLY A 193 10.17 -24.67 6.60
C GLY A 193 9.93 -23.28 6.02
N GLY A 194 9.12 -23.21 4.96
CA GLY A 194 8.84 -21.97 4.25
C GLY A 194 7.35 -21.72 4.09
N LEU A 195 6.88 -20.51 4.39
CA LEU A 195 5.47 -20.15 4.28
C LEU A 195 5.29 -18.80 3.56
N THR A 196 4.40 -18.75 2.56
CA THR A 196 3.92 -17.48 1.98
C THR A 196 2.58 -17.09 2.57
N PHE A 197 2.53 -15.98 3.30
CA PHE A 197 1.31 -15.48 3.91
C PHE A 197 0.82 -14.23 3.18
N THR A 198 -0.47 -14.19 2.84
CA THR A 198 -1.13 -13.00 2.33
C THR A 198 -2.33 -12.65 3.21
N ALA A 199 -2.29 -11.46 3.82
CA ALA A 199 -3.46 -10.84 4.42
C ALA A 199 -4.01 -9.76 3.49
N GLY A 200 -5.18 -10.04 2.95
CA GLY A 200 -5.91 -9.15 2.06
C GLY A 200 -5.41 -9.17 0.63
N GLY A 201 -5.37 -8.01 -0.01
CA GLY A 201 -4.95 -7.88 -1.40
C GLY A 201 -5.45 -6.62 -2.08
N THR A 202 -5.07 -6.45 -3.34
CA THR A 202 -5.36 -5.24 -4.14
C THR A 202 -6.79 -5.17 -4.68
N THR A 203 -7.60 -6.22 -4.49
CA THR A 203 -8.98 -6.25 -4.93
C THR A 203 -9.93 -5.85 -3.80
N PRO A 204 -11.09 -5.22 -4.09
CA PRO A 204 -12.06 -4.88 -3.06
C PRO A 204 -12.43 -6.07 -2.17
N ALA A 205 -12.72 -7.22 -2.77
CA ALA A 205 -13.21 -8.41 -2.07
C ALA A 205 -12.19 -9.00 -1.09
N ALA A 206 -10.89 -8.68 -1.26
CA ALA A 206 -9.84 -9.24 -0.42
C ALA A 206 -9.67 -8.49 0.91
N ARG A 207 -10.17 -7.25 1.03
CA ARG A 207 -9.90 -6.39 2.18
C ARG A 207 -10.48 -6.98 3.48
N ASN A 208 -9.63 -7.21 4.48
CA ASN A 208 -10.08 -7.61 5.81
C ASN A 208 -10.37 -6.38 6.70
N VAL A 209 -11.19 -6.60 7.72
CA VAL A 209 -11.28 -5.75 8.92
C VAL A 209 -10.63 -6.53 10.06
N ILE A 210 -9.56 -6.00 10.66
CA ILE A 210 -8.80 -6.66 11.73
C ILE A 210 -8.66 -5.68 12.89
N SER A 211 -9.60 -5.75 13.82
CA SER A 211 -9.86 -4.68 14.77
C SER A 211 -10.44 -5.22 16.07
N GLY A 212 -10.28 -4.49 17.16
CA GLY A 212 -10.81 -4.88 18.46
C GLY A 212 -10.12 -6.11 19.06
N THR A 213 -8.91 -6.43 18.63
CA THR A 213 -8.08 -7.48 19.23
C THR A 213 -7.41 -6.95 20.51
N GLU A 214 -7.27 -7.77 21.55
CA GLU A 214 -6.68 -7.33 22.84
C GLU A 214 -5.15 -7.29 22.78
N ASN A 215 -4.56 -7.81 21.70
CA ASN A 215 -3.12 -7.79 21.46
C ASN A 215 -2.81 -7.24 20.05
N VAL A 216 -2.17 -8.01 19.18
CA VAL A 216 -1.74 -7.52 17.86
C VAL A 216 -2.84 -7.78 16.82
N GLY A 217 -3.02 -6.87 15.87
CA GLY A 217 -3.87 -7.12 14.69
C GLY A 217 -3.30 -8.24 13.83
N ILE A 218 -2.07 -8.05 13.32
CA ILE A 218 -1.32 -9.07 12.58
C ILE A 218 0.09 -9.21 13.17
N ASP A 219 0.47 -10.39 13.62
CA ASP A 219 1.79 -10.71 14.16
C ASP A 219 2.52 -11.69 13.23
N VAL A 220 3.64 -11.24 12.65
CA VAL A 220 4.46 -12.03 11.71
C VAL A 220 5.74 -12.47 12.41
N GLY A 221 5.68 -13.66 12.99
CA GLY A 221 6.77 -14.29 13.74
C GLY A 221 7.53 -15.36 12.98
N ALA A 222 8.87 -15.32 13.06
CA ALA A 222 9.76 -16.33 12.49
C ALA A 222 10.71 -16.92 13.55
N ASN A 223 10.83 -18.24 13.62
CA ASN A 223 11.91 -18.88 14.39
C ASN A 223 13.13 -19.20 13.51
N LEU A 224 14.22 -19.60 14.17
CA LEU A 224 15.45 -20.08 13.54
C LEU A 224 15.12 -21.15 12.48
N ASN A 225 15.72 -21.03 11.29
CA ASN A 225 15.54 -21.94 10.14
C ASN A 225 14.16 -21.88 9.46
N SER A 226 13.41 -20.79 9.62
CA SER A 226 12.18 -20.53 8.87
C SER A 226 12.43 -19.53 7.73
N SER A 227 11.73 -19.67 6.61
CA SER A 227 11.68 -18.67 5.53
C SER A 227 10.26 -18.17 5.38
N ILE A 228 10.04 -16.86 5.49
CA ILE A 228 8.69 -16.30 5.49
C ILE A 228 8.61 -15.21 4.44
N GLN A 229 7.59 -15.30 3.59
CA GLN A 229 7.21 -14.20 2.72
C GLN A 229 5.80 -13.75 3.09
N ALA A 230 5.69 -12.58 3.72
CA ALA A 230 4.42 -12.03 4.16
C ALA A 230 4.04 -10.80 3.34
N THR A 231 2.81 -10.76 2.83
CA THR A 231 2.23 -9.62 2.13
C THR A 231 0.93 -9.20 2.81
N ILE A 232 0.90 -7.98 3.33
CA ILE A 232 -0.25 -7.42 4.03
C ILE A 232 -0.76 -6.22 3.22
N GLN A 233 -1.92 -6.34 2.58
CA GLN A 233 -2.42 -5.35 1.62
C GLN A 233 -3.91 -5.07 1.75
N GLY A 234 -4.29 -3.80 1.61
CA GLY A 234 -5.68 -3.36 1.45
C GLY A 234 -6.55 -3.50 2.70
N ASN A 235 -5.99 -3.80 3.87
CA ASN A 235 -6.76 -4.07 5.08
C ASN A 235 -7.18 -2.78 5.81
N LEU A 236 -8.23 -2.88 6.64
CA LEU A 236 -8.53 -1.93 7.70
C LEU A 236 -8.09 -2.56 9.03
N ILE A 237 -7.13 -1.94 9.72
CA ILE A 237 -6.49 -2.47 10.93
C ILE A 237 -6.62 -1.43 12.05
N GLY A 238 -7.39 -1.78 13.09
CA GLY A 238 -7.67 -0.91 14.25
C GLY A 238 -8.82 0.08 14.05
N THR A 239 -9.55 0.00 12.94
CA THR A 239 -10.76 0.81 12.67
C THR A 239 -11.98 -0.07 12.43
N ASP A 240 -13.17 0.50 12.55
CA ASP A 240 -14.39 -0.18 12.10
C ASP A 240 -14.37 -0.41 10.57
N LYS A 241 -15.35 -1.17 10.05
CA LYS A 241 -15.43 -1.42 8.61
C LYS A 241 -15.59 -0.16 7.75
N THR A 242 -16.00 0.96 8.33
CA THR A 242 -16.08 2.23 7.59
C THR A 242 -14.70 2.87 7.39
N GLY A 243 -13.73 2.50 8.22
CA GLY A 243 -12.39 3.09 8.23
C GLY A 243 -12.38 4.51 8.81
N THR A 244 -13.40 4.87 9.59
CA THR A 244 -13.58 6.22 10.15
C THR A 244 -13.83 6.24 11.64
N VAL A 245 -14.12 5.09 12.26
CA VAL A 245 -14.31 4.97 13.71
C VAL A 245 -13.20 4.12 14.31
N ALA A 246 -12.65 4.57 15.43
CA ALA A 246 -11.65 3.84 16.18
C ALA A 246 -12.22 2.52 16.72
N LEU A 247 -11.51 1.43 16.46
CA LEU A 247 -11.80 0.10 16.99
C LEU A 247 -10.47 -0.62 17.22
N GLY A 248 -9.55 0.06 17.90
CA GLY A 248 -8.14 -0.25 17.96
C GLY A 248 -7.81 -1.67 18.42
N ASN A 249 -6.70 -2.19 17.90
CA ASN A 249 -5.94 -3.27 18.55
C ASN A 249 -4.96 -2.65 19.55
N ASN A 250 -4.14 -3.46 20.25
CA ASN A 250 -2.99 -2.91 20.97
C ASN A 250 -1.94 -2.38 19.99
N VAL A 251 -1.43 -3.25 19.11
CA VAL A 251 -0.52 -2.88 18.00
C VAL A 251 -1.17 -3.29 16.69
N GLY A 252 -1.03 -2.48 15.64
CA GLY A 252 -1.62 -2.81 14.34
C GLY A 252 -0.96 -4.01 13.69
N ILE A 253 0.31 -3.87 13.32
CA ILE A 253 1.13 -4.93 12.73
C ILE A 253 2.44 -5.06 13.51
N VAL A 254 2.81 -6.28 13.88
CA VAL A 254 4.12 -6.62 14.45
C VAL A 254 4.84 -7.57 13.50
N ALA A 255 6.15 -7.39 13.37
CA ALA A 255 7.04 -8.39 12.79
C ALA A 255 8.23 -8.64 13.72
N ASN A 256 8.45 -9.90 14.05
CA ASN A 256 9.48 -10.34 14.99
C ASN A 256 10.13 -11.67 14.55
N GLY A 257 11.38 -11.62 14.13
CA GLY A 257 12.17 -12.82 13.90
C GLY A 257 13.02 -13.24 15.10
N GLN A 258 13.42 -14.50 15.12
CA GLN A 258 14.56 -15.00 15.87
C GLN A 258 15.54 -15.65 14.88
N GLY A 259 16.54 -14.90 14.43
CA GLY A 259 17.64 -15.41 13.61
C GLY A 259 17.22 -16.01 12.26
N SER A 260 16.17 -15.46 11.64
CA SER A 260 15.85 -15.74 10.24
C SER A 260 16.14 -14.50 9.39
N ASP A 261 17.24 -14.55 8.62
CA ASP A 261 17.56 -13.56 7.58
C ASP A 261 16.66 -13.75 6.33
N SER A 262 15.62 -14.58 6.42
CA SER A 262 14.75 -14.97 5.30
C SER A 262 13.30 -14.50 5.48
N LEU A 263 13.03 -13.61 6.44
CA LEU A 263 11.75 -12.90 6.52
C LEU A 263 11.73 -11.77 5.49
N VAL A 264 10.83 -11.86 4.52
CA VAL A 264 10.51 -10.79 3.56
C VAL A 264 9.09 -10.32 3.82
N LEU A 265 8.96 -9.10 4.34
CA LEU A 265 7.66 -8.53 4.68
C LEU A 265 7.34 -7.34 3.78
N THR A 266 6.17 -7.38 3.15
CA THR A 266 5.60 -6.25 2.40
C THR A 266 4.31 -5.79 3.06
N ILE A 267 4.32 -4.57 3.59
CA ILE A 267 3.15 -3.88 4.14
C ILE A 267 2.73 -2.80 3.15
N GLY A 268 1.62 -3.05 2.46
CA GLY A 268 1.08 -2.16 1.45
C GLY A 268 1.69 -2.37 0.06
N GLY A 269 1.88 -1.29 -0.69
CA GLY A 269 2.47 -1.30 -2.03
C GLY A 269 2.02 -0.12 -2.89
N SER A 270 2.71 0.09 -4.01
CA SER A 270 2.49 1.26 -4.90
C SER A 270 1.26 1.19 -5.80
N VAL A 271 0.58 0.05 -5.85
CA VAL A 271 -0.61 -0.12 -6.69
C VAL A 271 -1.88 0.24 -5.91
N ALA A 272 -2.85 0.84 -6.59
CA ALA A 272 -4.13 1.18 -5.97
C ALA A 272 -4.79 -0.05 -5.31
N GLY A 273 -5.22 0.11 -4.07
CA GLY A 273 -5.79 -0.97 -3.26
C GLY A 273 -4.78 -1.77 -2.45
N ALA A 274 -3.46 -1.59 -2.65
CA ALA A 274 -2.45 -2.27 -1.83
C ALA A 274 -2.30 -1.63 -0.45
N GLY A 275 -2.41 -0.30 -0.33
CA GLY A 275 -2.27 0.41 0.93
C GLY A 275 -3.24 -0.05 2.01
N ASN A 276 -2.74 -0.28 3.22
CA ASN A 276 -3.56 -0.56 4.40
C ASN A 276 -3.96 0.74 5.11
N VAL A 277 -5.05 0.71 5.88
CA VAL A 277 -5.35 1.71 6.91
C VAL A 277 -4.95 1.10 8.26
N ILE A 278 -3.99 1.70 8.96
CA ILE A 278 -3.41 1.19 10.21
C ILE A 278 -3.49 2.31 11.25
N SER A 279 -4.60 2.33 11.98
CA SER A 279 -5.03 3.53 12.71
C SER A 279 -5.76 3.16 13.99
N ALA A 280 -5.79 4.10 14.93
CA ALA A 280 -6.48 3.98 16.22
C ALA A 280 -6.04 2.78 17.09
N ASN A 281 -4.90 2.14 16.79
CA ASN A 281 -4.31 1.15 17.69
C ASN A 281 -3.80 1.86 18.95
N THR A 282 -3.86 1.22 20.10
CA THR A 282 -3.53 1.89 21.38
C THR A 282 -2.02 2.06 21.63
N ASN A 283 -1.18 1.47 20.78
CA ASN A 283 0.27 1.56 20.79
C ASN A 283 0.75 1.84 19.35
N ASP A 284 1.87 1.26 18.89
CA ASP A 284 2.40 1.51 17.56
C ASP A 284 1.44 1.06 16.44
N GLY A 285 1.45 1.77 15.32
CA GLY A 285 0.76 1.33 14.11
C GLY A 285 1.45 0.10 13.50
N VAL A 286 2.73 0.26 13.19
CA VAL A 286 3.61 -0.81 12.66
C VAL A 286 4.85 -0.91 13.53
N ASN A 287 5.16 -2.10 14.05
CA ASN A 287 6.37 -2.38 14.82
C ASN A 287 7.20 -3.48 14.14
N LEU A 288 8.34 -3.07 13.59
CA LEU A 288 9.33 -3.92 12.92
C LEU A 288 10.49 -4.15 13.89
N ALA A 289 10.33 -5.18 14.73
CA ALA A 289 11.25 -5.41 15.84
C ALA A 289 12.57 -6.01 15.35
N PHE A 290 12.70 -7.34 15.26
CA PHE A 290 13.98 -7.98 14.99
C PHE A 290 13.96 -8.79 13.70
N PHE A 291 15.09 -8.85 12.98
CA PHE A 291 15.29 -9.62 11.74
C PHE A 291 14.25 -9.30 10.65
N THR A 292 13.85 -8.04 10.58
CA THR A 292 12.92 -7.49 9.58
C THR A 292 13.66 -6.85 8.40
N ALA A 293 14.95 -7.15 8.22
CA ALA A 293 15.74 -6.63 7.12
C ALA A 293 15.07 -6.91 5.76
N ASN A 294 15.14 -5.95 4.85
CA ASN A 294 14.49 -5.94 3.54
C ASN A 294 12.95 -5.86 3.58
N SER A 295 12.36 -5.45 4.72
CA SER A 295 10.94 -5.13 4.77
C SER A 295 10.63 -3.90 3.90
N LEU A 296 9.43 -3.90 3.33
CA LEU A 296 8.91 -2.84 2.48
C LEU A 296 7.60 -2.31 3.05
N VAL A 297 7.56 -1.04 3.42
CA VAL A 297 6.35 -0.35 3.91
C VAL A 297 5.99 0.75 2.92
N GLN A 298 4.94 0.58 2.14
CA GLN A 298 4.60 1.49 1.05
C GLN A 298 3.10 1.78 0.91
N GLY A 299 2.76 3.01 0.55
CA GLY A 299 1.40 3.40 0.17
C GLY A 299 0.34 3.23 1.27
N ASN A 300 0.73 3.09 2.53
CA ASN A 300 -0.20 2.91 3.65
C ASN A 300 -0.72 4.25 4.19
N LEU A 301 -1.89 4.19 4.83
CA LEU A 301 -2.48 5.26 5.63
C LEU A 301 -2.30 4.87 7.11
N ILE A 302 -1.45 5.59 7.83
CA ILE A 302 -1.06 5.26 9.21
C ILE A 302 -1.43 6.41 10.13
N GLY A 303 -2.33 6.15 11.08
CA GLY A 303 -2.88 7.16 12.00
C GLY A 303 -3.94 8.08 11.38
N THR A 304 -4.40 7.77 10.16
CA THR A 304 -5.48 8.49 9.47
C THR A 304 -6.69 7.61 9.20
N GLY A 305 -7.86 8.22 8.95
CA GLY A 305 -8.99 7.51 8.36
C GLY A 305 -8.73 7.10 6.91
N VAL A 306 -9.64 6.30 6.34
CA VAL A 306 -9.53 5.80 4.96
C VAL A 306 -9.56 6.90 3.88
N ASP A 307 -9.87 8.14 4.26
CA ASP A 307 -9.76 9.33 3.40
C ASP A 307 -8.35 9.94 3.35
N GLY A 308 -7.44 9.45 4.19
CA GLY A 308 -6.06 9.95 4.33
C GLY A 308 -5.94 11.29 5.05
N THR A 309 -7.02 11.83 5.63
CA THR A 309 -7.03 13.17 6.24
C THR A 309 -7.70 13.23 7.61
N SER A 310 -8.67 12.36 7.87
CA SER A 310 -9.32 12.25 9.18
C SER A 310 -8.33 11.76 10.22
N ALA A 311 -8.27 12.41 11.39
CA ALA A 311 -7.36 12.02 12.46
C ALA A 311 -7.86 10.76 13.19
N LEU A 312 -7.08 9.69 13.11
CA LEU A 312 -7.29 8.42 13.83
C LEU A 312 -5.94 7.87 14.27
N GLY A 313 -5.18 8.70 14.98
CA GLY A 313 -3.82 8.40 15.44
C GLY A 313 -3.67 7.07 16.14
N ASN A 314 -2.52 6.42 15.97
CA ASN A 314 -2.12 5.35 16.87
C ASN A 314 -1.58 5.96 18.18
N GLY A 315 -1.73 5.24 19.30
CA GLY A 315 -1.40 5.73 20.65
C GLY A 315 0.09 5.81 20.98
N ALA A 316 0.96 5.43 20.03
CA ALA A 316 2.41 5.61 20.12
C ALA A 316 2.98 6.05 18.76
N ARG A 317 3.95 5.33 18.20
CA ARG A 317 4.60 5.70 16.93
C ARG A 317 3.78 5.23 15.74
N GLY A 318 3.88 5.93 14.62
CA GLY A 318 3.28 5.45 13.36
C GLY A 318 3.97 4.17 12.89
N ILE A 319 5.28 4.27 12.66
CA ILE A 319 6.17 3.17 12.32
C ILE A 319 7.34 3.16 13.31
N HIS A 320 7.59 2.02 13.93
CA HIS A 320 8.74 1.79 14.80
C HIS A 320 9.60 0.66 14.21
N ALA A 321 10.90 0.90 14.00
CA ALA A 321 11.81 -0.10 13.47
C ALA A 321 13.09 -0.22 14.31
N VAL A 322 13.48 -1.46 14.63
CA VAL A 322 14.65 -1.75 15.50
C VAL A 322 15.79 -2.44 14.71
N ALA A 323 15.49 -3.06 13.56
CA ALA A 323 16.47 -3.74 12.71
C ALA A 323 16.34 -3.37 11.23
N GLY A 324 17.47 -3.09 10.56
CA GLY A 324 17.57 -2.67 9.16
C GLY A 324 18.38 -3.63 8.29
N PRO A 325 18.55 -3.35 6.98
CA PRO A 325 17.96 -2.25 6.21
C PRO A 325 16.45 -2.43 5.95
N ILE A 326 15.69 -1.34 5.82
CA ILE A 326 14.23 -1.36 5.52
C ILE A 326 13.91 -0.22 4.55
N THR A 327 12.92 -0.43 3.67
CA THR A 327 12.36 0.64 2.84
C THR A 327 11.01 1.09 3.37
N ILE A 328 10.90 2.39 3.70
CA ILE A 328 9.67 3.06 4.09
C ILE A 328 9.38 4.14 3.06
N GLY A 329 8.38 3.93 2.22
CA GLY A 329 8.08 4.80 1.09
C GLY A 329 8.84 4.41 -0.18
N GLY A 330 9.18 5.40 -1.00
CA GLY A 330 9.87 5.18 -2.26
C GLY A 330 9.69 6.34 -3.24
N THR A 331 10.53 6.41 -4.26
CA THR A 331 10.59 7.56 -5.19
C THR A 331 9.54 7.50 -6.30
N MET A 332 8.82 6.38 -6.46
CA MET A 332 7.79 6.25 -7.48
C MET A 332 6.40 6.61 -6.93
N PRO A 333 5.47 7.08 -7.81
CA PRO A 333 4.12 7.40 -7.40
C PRO A 333 3.41 6.23 -6.70
N GLY A 334 2.80 6.50 -5.55
CA GLY A 334 2.07 5.53 -4.74
C GLY A 334 2.93 4.77 -3.72
N GLU A 335 4.26 4.93 -3.75
CA GLU A 335 5.15 4.27 -2.77
C GLU A 335 5.15 4.97 -1.41
N GLY A 336 5.06 6.30 -1.37
CA GLY A 336 5.01 7.08 -0.12
C GLY A 336 3.81 6.73 0.76
N ASN A 337 4.06 6.52 2.05
CA ASN A 337 3.02 6.36 3.07
C ASN A 337 2.49 7.72 3.51
N ILE A 338 1.27 7.76 4.04
CA ILE A 338 0.77 8.87 4.88
C ILE A 338 0.90 8.42 6.33
N VAL A 339 1.66 9.16 7.13
CA VAL A 339 1.93 8.85 8.54
C VAL A 339 1.64 10.09 9.37
N ALA A 340 0.46 10.13 10.00
CA ALA A 340 -0.02 11.33 10.65
C ALA A 340 -0.82 11.06 11.92
N TYR A 341 -0.90 12.08 12.77
CA TYR A 341 -1.74 12.09 13.98
C TYR A 341 -1.39 11.05 15.04
N ASN A 342 -0.26 10.35 14.94
CA ASN A 342 0.17 9.40 15.97
C ASN A 342 0.64 10.16 17.22
N ASP A 343 0.43 9.60 18.41
CA ASP A 343 0.75 10.29 19.67
C ASP A 343 2.27 10.46 19.91
N GLY A 344 3.10 9.63 19.26
CA GLY A 344 4.56 9.69 19.27
C GLY A 344 5.16 10.20 17.95
N ALA A 345 6.39 9.77 17.63
CA ALA A 345 7.02 10.07 16.35
C ALA A 345 6.27 9.41 15.17
N GLY A 346 6.32 10.03 13.99
CA GLY A 346 5.79 9.43 12.76
C GLY A 346 6.52 8.13 12.44
N ILE A 347 7.83 8.21 12.24
CA ILE A 347 8.74 7.09 12.03
C ILE A 347 9.86 7.19 13.07
N PHE A 348 10.04 6.14 13.88
CA PHE A 348 11.12 6.05 14.86
C PHE A 348 12.04 4.86 14.55
N LEU A 349 13.34 5.12 14.44
CA LEU A 349 14.36 4.10 14.25
C LEU A 349 15.12 3.86 15.56
N GLU A 350 14.72 2.84 16.32
CA GLU A 350 15.39 2.40 17.54
C GLU A 350 16.50 1.39 17.19
N SER A 351 17.47 1.80 16.37
CA SER A 351 18.48 0.90 15.81
C SER A 351 19.89 1.50 15.87
N SER A 352 20.87 0.65 15.60
CA SER A 352 22.24 1.07 15.25
C SER A 352 22.60 0.75 13.80
N ASP A 353 21.66 0.21 13.02
CA ASP A 353 21.88 -0.21 11.64
C ASP A 353 21.76 0.98 10.68
N SER A 354 22.33 0.83 9.48
CA SER A 354 22.18 1.79 8.38
C SER A 354 21.30 1.22 7.26
N GLY A 355 21.00 2.01 6.24
CA GLY A 355 20.20 1.58 5.09
C GLY A 355 18.69 1.52 5.36
N PHE A 356 18.19 2.34 6.27
CA PHE A 356 16.76 2.62 6.34
C PHE A 356 16.42 3.73 5.33
N PHE A 357 15.96 3.30 4.16
CA PHE A 357 15.51 4.18 3.08
C PHE A 357 14.13 4.76 3.42
N ILE A 358 14.08 6.05 3.74
CA ILE A 358 12.82 6.75 4.05
C ILE A 358 12.63 7.84 2.99
N SER A 359 11.68 7.64 2.07
CA SER A 359 11.59 8.51 0.89
C SER A 359 10.17 8.83 0.51
N SER A 360 9.93 10.11 0.22
CA SER A 360 8.66 10.63 -0.31
C SER A 360 7.40 10.27 0.49
N ASN A 361 7.54 9.97 1.78
CA ASN A 361 6.40 9.81 2.69
C ASN A 361 5.78 11.18 3.00
N SER A 362 4.47 11.19 3.25
CA SER A 362 3.72 12.32 3.79
C SER A 362 3.62 12.14 5.31
N ILE A 363 4.47 12.82 6.07
CA ILE A 363 4.58 12.68 7.52
C ILE A 363 4.21 14.01 8.15
N PHE A 364 3.15 14.06 8.97
CA PHE A 364 2.68 15.32 9.55
C PHE A 364 1.80 15.16 10.78
N ALA A 365 1.76 16.19 11.62
CA ALA A 365 0.86 16.28 12.76
C ALA A 365 0.97 15.09 13.74
N ASN A 366 2.14 14.45 13.84
CA ASN A 366 2.41 13.49 14.90
C ASN A 366 2.78 14.23 16.20
N GLY A 367 2.71 13.55 17.34
CA GLY A 367 3.01 14.14 18.66
C GLY A 367 4.51 14.30 18.92
N GLY A 368 5.35 13.57 18.19
CA GLY A 368 6.81 13.70 18.16
C GLY A 368 7.35 14.08 16.78
N LEU A 369 8.64 13.89 16.54
CA LEU A 369 9.26 14.18 15.24
C LEU A 369 8.68 13.31 14.12
N GLY A 370 8.70 13.82 12.89
CA GLY A 370 8.28 13.05 11.72
C GLY A 370 9.17 11.83 11.45
N ILE A 371 10.49 12.03 11.49
CA ILE A 371 11.51 10.98 11.48
C ILE A 371 12.39 11.24 12.70
N ASP A 372 12.52 10.24 13.57
CA ASP A 372 13.29 10.29 14.80
C ASP A 372 14.29 9.12 14.80
N LEU A 373 15.59 9.43 14.85
CA LEU A 373 16.65 8.42 14.86
C LEU A 373 17.24 8.32 16.27
N GLN A 374 17.36 7.12 16.80
CA GLN A 374 17.95 6.91 18.13
C GLN A 374 19.40 7.48 18.19
N PRO A 375 19.74 8.35 19.17
CA PRO A 375 18.96 8.70 20.37
C PRO A 375 17.81 9.70 20.12
N PRO A 376 16.67 9.59 20.84
CA PRO A 376 15.46 10.31 20.45
C PRO A 376 15.60 11.82 20.54
N GLY A 377 14.97 12.51 19.59
CA GLY A 377 15.01 13.95 19.43
C GLY A 377 16.04 14.38 18.39
N VAL A 378 15.98 15.67 18.03
CA VAL A 378 16.75 16.21 16.89
C VAL A 378 18.24 15.93 17.04
N ASN A 379 18.77 15.10 16.14
CA ASN A 379 20.19 14.82 16.07
C ASN A 379 20.96 16.04 15.56
N ALA A 380 22.20 16.21 15.99
CA ALA A 380 22.98 17.39 15.63
C ALA A 380 23.71 17.19 14.30
N ASN A 381 23.69 18.20 13.42
CA ASN A 381 24.63 18.21 12.32
C ASN A 381 26.06 18.43 12.83
N ASP A 382 26.99 17.54 12.47
CA ASP A 382 28.40 17.66 12.81
C ASP A 382 29.31 17.81 11.57
N PHE A 383 30.62 17.92 11.76
CA PHE A 383 31.54 18.11 10.63
C PHE A 383 31.90 16.76 10.00
N GLN A 384 31.52 16.58 8.73
CA GLN A 384 31.77 15.42 7.88
C GLN A 384 31.03 14.14 8.23
N ASP A 385 30.11 14.17 9.21
CA ASP A 385 29.23 13.05 9.54
C ASP A 385 29.98 11.75 9.93
N PRO A 386 30.90 11.79 10.92
CA PRO A 386 31.56 10.62 11.47
C PRO A 386 30.67 9.77 12.40
N ASP A 387 29.41 10.16 12.60
CA ASP A 387 28.52 9.55 13.58
C ASP A 387 28.22 8.08 13.29
N THR A 388 27.72 7.41 14.33
CA THR A 388 27.30 6.01 14.29
C THR A 388 25.96 5.88 14.98
N GLY A 389 25.11 4.96 14.52
CA GLY A 389 23.75 4.81 15.03
C GLY A 389 22.79 4.50 13.89
N ALA A 390 21.48 4.63 14.14
CA ALA A 390 20.47 4.50 13.10
C ALA A 390 20.80 5.42 11.92
N ASN A 391 20.96 4.85 10.72
CA ASN A 391 21.37 5.59 9.52
C ASN A 391 22.64 6.43 9.68
N GLY A 392 23.54 6.04 10.60
CA GLY A 392 24.74 6.80 10.90
C GLY A 392 24.47 8.18 11.52
N LEU A 393 23.24 8.46 11.96
CA LEU A 393 22.77 9.80 12.35
C LEU A 393 22.98 10.86 11.25
N GLN A 394 22.90 10.43 9.99
CA GLN A 394 23.11 11.22 8.79
C GLN A 394 22.68 12.68 8.95
N ASN A 395 23.62 13.60 8.74
CA ASN A 395 23.36 15.03 8.77
C ASN A 395 22.25 15.41 7.79
N PHE A 396 21.30 16.25 8.25
CA PHE A 396 20.21 16.75 7.42
C PHE A 396 20.58 18.04 6.68
N PRO A 397 19.93 18.34 5.54
CA PRO A 397 20.18 19.57 4.79
C PRO A 397 19.83 20.83 5.58
N VAL A 398 20.54 21.93 5.32
CA VAL A 398 20.20 23.27 5.83
C VAL A 398 19.68 24.12 4.69
N LEU A 399 18.40 24.47 4.74
CA LEU A 399 17.76 25.31 3.73
C LEU A 399 18.11 26.78 3.93
N ALA A 400 18.38 27.51 2.84
CA ALA A 400 18.73 28.92 2.89
C ALA A 400 17.49 29.78 3.22
N ALA A 401 17.62 30.64 4.23
CA ALA A 401 16.59 31.62 4.55
C ALA A 401 16.59 32.75 3.51
N GLY A 402 15.50 32.90 2.75
CA GLY A 402 15.32 34.05 1.85
C GLY A 402 14.66 33.76 0.50
N ASP A 403 14.62 32.50 0.06
CA ASP A 403 14.14 32.13 -1.28
C ASP A 403 12.79 31.42 -1.30
N PHE A 404 11.80 31.85 -0.51
CA PHE A 404 10.44 31.29 -0.66
C PHE A 404 9.25 32.22 -0.34
N PRO A 405 8.92 33.19 -1.20
CA PRO A 405 7.53 33.62 -1.37
C PRO A 405 7.05 33.28 -2.79
N GLY A 406 6.55 32.05 -2.97
CA GLY A 406 5.94 31.58 -4.23
C GLY A 406 6.92 31.09 -5.31
N GLY A 407 8.17 30.84 -4.93
CA GLY A 407 9.23 30.39 -5.85
C GLY A 407 9.02 28.98 -6.41
N THR A 408 9.86 28.61 -7.37
CA THR A 408 9.90 27.28 -8.00
C THR A 408 11.12 26.46 -7.58
N SER A 409 11.93 26.95 -6.65
CA SER A 409 13.13 26.24 -6.20
C SER A 409 13.65 26.79 -4.88
N VAL A 410 14.28 25.94 -4.07
CA VAL A 410 14.96 26.32 -2.83
C VAL A 410 16.44 25.98 -2.93
N GLU A 411 17.28 26.85 -2.40
CA GLU A 411 18.71 26.61 -2.24
C GLU A 411 19.03 26.17 -0.81
N GLY A 412 20.13 25.46 -0.64
CA GLY A 412 20.62 25.05 0.67
C GLY A 412 22.02 24.49 0.62
N THR A 413 22.48 24.04 1.78
CA THR A 413 23.78 23.41 1.98
C THR A 413 23.64 22.10 2.71
N LEU A 414 24.57 21.18 2.44
CA LEU A 414 24.73 19.93 3.19
C LEU A 414 26.21 19.84 3.59
N ASN A 415 26.48 19.53 4.86
CA ASN A 415 27.79 19.05 5.29
C ASN A 415 27.61 17.59 5.71
N SER A 416 28.25 16.66 5.01
CA SER A 416 28.21 15.23 5.37
C SER A 416 29.47 14.52 4.82
N THR A 417 29.44 13.20 4.64
CA THR A 417 30.60 12.40 4.23
C THR A 417 31.28 13.00 2.99
N PRO A 418 32.59 13.27 3.00
CA PRO A 418 33.31 13.90 1.88
C PRO A 418 33.32 13.11 0.57
N ASN A 419 33.24 13.82 -0.56
CA ASN A 419 33.24 13.25 -1.92
C ASN A 419 32.12 12.22 -2.18
N THR A 420 30.99 12.39 -1.52
CA THR A 420 29.84 11.48 -1.58
C THR A 420 28.67 12.20 -2.23
N THR A 421 27.93 11.49 -3.08
CA THR A 421 26.73 12.04 -3.72
C THR A 421 25.51 11.66 -2.91
N PHE A 422 24.73 12.66 -2.51
CA PHE A 422 23.49 12.50 -1.77
C PHE A 422 22.30 12.85 -2.64
N ARG A 423 21.16 12.28 -2.27
CA ARG A 423 19.85 12.76 -2.70
C ARG A 423 19.27 13.66 -1.61
N VAL A 424 18.83 14.85 -1.97
CA VAL A 424 18.11 15.76 -1.07
C VAL A 424 16.64 15.83 -1.48
N GLU A 425 15.74 15.47 -0.57
CA GLU A 425 14.29 15.66 -0.74
C GLU A 425 13.83 16.90 0.02
N VAL A 426 12.88 17.65 -0.55
CA VAL A 426 12.26 18.81 0.10
C VAL A 426 10.76 18.57 0.22
N PHE A 427 10.22 18.94 1.38
CA PHE A 427 8.82 18.80 1.73
C PHE A 427 8.22 20.14 2.11
N GLY A 428 6.99 20.37 1.68
CA GLY A 428 6.16 21.50 2.07
C GLY A 428 5.19 21.12 3.19
N ASN A 429 5.06 22.01 4.17
CA ASN A 429 4.26 21.84 5.37
C ASN A 429 3.36 23.06 5.59
N ASP A 430 2.19 22.81 6.19
CA ASP A 430 1.27 23.88 6.60
C ASP A 430 1.78 24.68 7.81
N ALA A 431 2.61 24.07 8.66
CA ALA A 431 3.24 24.71 9.82
C ALA A 431 4.57 24.03 10.17
N CYS A 432 5.42 24.72 10.93
CA CYS A 432 6.56 24.07 11.60
C CYS A 432 6.05 23.16 12.71
N ASP A 433 6.70 22.03 12.88
CA ASP A 433 6.59 21.21 14.08
C ASP A 433 7.12 21.96 15.32
N PRO A 434 6.57 21.72 16.55
CA PRO A 434 6.98 22.42 17.76
C PRO A 434 8.46 22.29 18.14
N SER A 435 9.17 21.26 17.67
CA SER A 435 10.60 21.10 17.90
C SER A 435 11.45 22.11 17.11
N GLY A 436 10.88 22.74 16.07
CA GLY A 436 11.59 23.62 15.14
C GLY A 436 12.27 22.88 13.97
N ASN A 437 12.38 21.56 14.07
CA ASN A 437 12.67 20.66 12.97
C ASN A 437 11.42 19.87 12.64
N GLY A 438 11.40 19.19 11.51
CA GLY A 438 10.47 18.06 11.40
C GLY A 438 9.27 18.27 10.51
N GLU A 439 8.57 17.15 10.37
CA GLU A 439 7.47 16.84 9.46
C GLU A 439 7.71 17.16 7.98
N GLY A 440 7.18 16.29 7.14
CA GLY A 440 7.27 16.34 5.68
C GLY A 440 5.93 15.99 5.07
N GLN A 441 4.98 16.92 5.10
CA GLN A 441 3.59 16.69 4.72
C GLN A 441 3.42 16.45 3.22
N THR A 442 4.04 17.29 2.37
CA THR A 442 3.91 17.20 0.92
C THR A 442 5.28 17.14 0.28
N PHE A 443 5.61 16.06 -0.43
CA PHE A 443 6.80 16.02 -1.26
C PHE A 443 6.71 17.06 -2.39
N VAL A 444 7.67 17.99 -2.48
CA VAL A 444 7.64 19.09 -3.47
C VAL A 444 8.74 18.99 -4.53
N GLY A 445 9.85 18.31 -4.24
CA GLY A 445 10.93 18.08 -5.18
C GLY A 445 12.14 17.40 -4.55
N ALA A 446 13.08 16.99 -5.40
CA ALA A 446 14.35 16.42 -4.97
C ALA A 446 15.50 16.84 -5.90
N ASN A 447 16.74 16.70 -5.41
CA ASN A 447 17.97 16.74 -6.21
C ASN A 447 18.77 15.48 -5.92
N ASP A 448 18.95 14.63 -6.94
CA ASP A 448 19.60 13.31 -6.81
C ASP A 448 21.14 13.38 -6.98
N SER A 449 21.74 14.58 -7.03
CA SER A 449 23.15 14.76 -7.42
C SER A 449 23.88 15.80 -6.57
N VAL A 450 23.59 15.85 -5.27
CA VAL A 450 24.26 16.74 -4.32
C VAL A 450 25.61 16.12 -3.93
N LEU A 451 26.69 16.51 -4.62
CA LEU A 451 28.04 16.02 -4.37
C LEU A 451 28.77 16.90 -3.35
N THR A 452 29.17 16.30 -2.23
CA THR A 452 30.04 16.95 -1.23
C THR A 452 31.48 17.04 -1.72
N ASP A 453 32.18 18.10 -1.32
CA ASP A 453 33.59 18.29 -1.62
C ASP A 453 34.50 17.51 -0.65
N ALA A 454 35.80 17.77 -0.69
CA ALA A 454 36.77 17.12 0.20
C ALA A 454 36.63 17.53 1.68
N ASN A 455 35.91 18.61 1.98
CA ASN A 455 35.56 19.04 3.34
C ASN A 455 34.18 18.51 3.78
N GLY A 456 33.46 17.80 2.92
CA GLY A 456 32.10 17.35 3.20
C GLY A 456 31.02 18.35 2.80
N ASP A 457 31.38 19.51 2.24
CA ASP A 457 30.46 20.59 1.95
C ASP A 457 29.85 20.46 0.55
N ALA A 458 28.54 20.64 0.45
CA ALA A 458 27.82 20.78 -0.82
C ALA A 458 26.86 21.98 -0.74
N SER A 459 26.72 22.68 -1.87
CA SER A 459 25.57 23.55 -2.12
C SER A 459 24.62 22.86 -3.08
N PHE A 460 23.32 23.08 -2.93
CA PHE A 460 22.33 22.48 -3.79
C PHE A 460 21.18 23.45 -4.10
N THR A 461 20.49 23.14 -5.19
CA THR A 461 19.19 23.72 -5.53
C THR A 461 18.23 22.57 -5.78
N VAL A 462 17.04 22.63 -5.18
CA VAL A 462 15.93 21.73 -5.48
C VAL A 462 14.86 22.52 -6.21
N THR A 463 14.48 22.08 -7.41
CA THR A 463 13.42 22.70 -8.20
C THR A 463 12.11 21.95 -7.97
N PHE A 464 11.02 22.69 -7.87
CA PHE A 464 9.69 22.18 -7.60
C PHE A 464 8.89 22.03 -8.88
N ALA A 465 8.07 20.99 -8.93
CA ALA A 465 7.22 20.75 -10.09
C ALA A 465 6.13 21.83 -10.27
N GLN A 466 5.77 22.53 -9.19
CA GLN A 466 4.81 23.62 -9.16
C GLN A 466 5.23 24.70 -8.15
N PRO A 467 4.83 25.97 -8.36
CA PRO A 467 4.97 27.00 -7.34
C PRO A 467 4.21 26.63 -6.06
N LEU A 468 4.82 26.89 -4.90
CA LEU A 468 4.20 26.65 -3.60
C LEU A 468 3.41 27.87 -3.12
N ALA A 469 2.42 27.64 -2.27
CA ALA A 469 1.61 28.71 -1.72
C ALA A 469 2.44 29.64 -0.82
N ALA A 470 2.10 30.93 -0.80
CA ALA A 470 2.67 31.86 0.16
C ALA A 470 2.28 31.40 1.57
N GLY A 471 3.28 31.11 2.41
CA GLY A 471 3.08 30.59 3.78
C GLY A 471 3.46 29.12 3.97
N THR A 472 3.75 28.38 2.90
CA THR A 472 4.32 27.03 3.03
C THR A 472 5.67 27.08 3.74
N VAL A 473 5.83 26.21 4.73
CA VAL A 473 7.10 25.98 5.43
C VAL A 473 7.79 24.79 4.80
N LEU A 474 9.10 24.87 4.63
CA LEU A 474 9.91 23.81 4.03
C LEU A 474 10.76 23.09 5.06
N THR A 475 10.87 21.78 4.88
CA THR A 475 11.86 20.89 5.51
C THR A 475 12.50 20.01 4.46
N ALA A 476 13.61 19.37 4.81
CA ALA A 476 14.35 18.52 3.88
C ALA A 476 14.97 17.32 4.57
N THR A 477 15.23 16.27 3.81
CA THR A 477 16.03 15.11 4.21
C THR A 477 17.20 14.92 3.25
N ALA A 478 18.28 14.31 3.74
CA ALA A 478 19.39 13.82 2.93
C ALA A 478 19.35 12.29 2.93
N ILE A 479 19.64 11.69 1.79
CA ILE A 479 19.75 10.24 1.61
C ILE A 479 21.12 9.92 1.04
N ALA A 480 21.88 9.11 1.78
CA ALA A 480 23.20 8.64 1.41
C ALA A 480 23.15 7.48 0.39
N PRO A 481 24.26 7.16 -0.30
CA PRO A 481 24.30 6.04 -1.26
C PRO A 481 24.06 4.65 -0.68
N ASP A 482 24.17 4.49 0.64
CA ASP A 482 23.83 3.24 1.34
C ASP A 482 22.36 3.20 1.78
N ASP A 483 21.54 4.11 1.24
CA ASP A 483 20.12 4.32 1.53
C ASP A 483 19.80 4.93 2.91
N SER A 484 20.81 5.32 3.70
CA SER A 484 20.61 5.97 4.99
C SER A 484 19.98 7.35 4.82
N THR A 485 18.79 7.54 5.41
CA THR A 485 18.05 8.81 5.40
C THR A 485 18.21 9.56 6.72
N SER A 486 18.47 10.87 6.65
CA SER A 486 18.51 11.77 7.81
C SER A 486 17.14 11.96 8.47
N GLU A 487 17.13 12.53 9.68
CA GLU A 487 15.93 13.22 10.17
C GLU A 487 15.54 14.39 9.25
N LEU A 488 14.36 14.96 9.49
CA LEU A 488 13.88 16.15 8.79
C LEU A 488 14.57 17.40 9.34
N SER A 489 15.02 18.27 8.44
CA SER A 489 15.75 19.49 8.77
C SER A 489 14.95 20.48 9.63
N ALA A 490 15.65 21.48 10.14
CA ALA A 490 15.04 22.70 10.65
C ALA A 490 14.06 23.30 9.63
N CYS A 491 12.92 23.77 10.12
CA CYS A 491 11.91 24.36 9.27
C CYS A 491 12.34 25.74 8.78
N THR A 492 12.15 26.02 7.49
CA THR A 492 12.43 27.33 6.88
C THR A 492 11.19 27.86 6.19
N GLY A 493 10.81 29.11 6.47
CA GLY A 493 9.60 29.74 5.91
C GLY A 493 9.84 31.16 5.42
N PRO A 494 8.83 31.78 4.76
CA PRO A 494 8.94 33.15 4.27
C PRO A 494 9.25 34.10 5.44
N THR A 495 10.35 34.85 5.31
CA THR A 495 10.67 35.93 6.24
C THR A 495 9.58 37.00 6.10
N THR A 496 8.70 37.13 7.10
CA THR A 496 7.75 38.24 7.15
C THR A 496 8.55 39.53 7.25
N THR A 497 8.77 40.18 6.12
CA THR A 497 9.34 41.53 6.08
C THR A 497 8.21 42.47 6.43
N THR A 498 8.07 42.82 7.71
CA THR A 498 7.15 43.86 8.19
C THR A 498 7.59 45.20 7.60
N THR A 499 7.14 45.52 6.39
CA THR A 499 7.35 46.84 5.80
C THR A 499 6.27 47.77 6.33
N THR A 500 6.62 48.52 7.38
CA THR A 500 5.84 49.65 7.87
C THR A 500 5.84 50.73 6.78
N SER A 501 4.77 50.79 5.97
CA SER A 501 4.62 51.83 4.95
C SER A 501 4.06 53.11 5.57
N THR A 502 4.94 54.08 5.81
CA THR A 502 4.57 55.48 6.08
C THR A 502 4.12 56.13 4.77
N THR A 503 2.82 56.37 4.62
CA THR A 503 2.24 57.10 3.49
C THR A 503 2.61 58.57 3.54
N THR A 504 3.38 59.06 2.56
CA THR A 504 3.44 60.49 2.21
C THR A 504 3.07 60.64 0.74
N SER A 505 2.05 61.44 0.48
CA SER A 505 1.42 61.70 -0.83
C SER A 505 2.13 62.83 -1.57
N THR A 506 2.48 62.64 -2.84
CA THR A 506 2.56 63.73 -3.82
C THR A 506 2.38 63.26 -5.26
N ILE A 507 1.88 64.20 -6.07
CA ILE A 507 1.14 64.08 -7.34
C ILE A 507 2.04 63.82 -8.57
N GLU A 508 1.37 63.26 -9.59
CA GLU A 508 1.75 62.64 -10.86
C GLU A 508 2.31 63.57 -11.98
N THR A 509 2.54 62.94 -13.15
CA THR A 509 2.78 63.39 -14.56
C THR A 509 4.26 63.53 -15.05
N THR A 510 4.78 62.94 -16.14
CA THR A 510 4.28 62.10 -17.27
C THR A 510 5.46 61.43 -18.05
N THR A 511 5.17 60.34 -18.81
CA THR A 511 5.84 59.78 -20.04
C THR A 511 7.24 59.14 -19.88
N THR A 512 7.62 57.98 -20.46
CA THR A 512 7.21 57.26 -21.68
C THR A 512 7.76 55.81 -21.70
N THR A 513 7.00 54.88 -22.30
CA THR A 513 7.38 53.61 -22.98
C THR A 513 8.41 52.64 -22.37
N THR A 514 8.03 51.38 -22.14
CA THR A 514 8.58 50.20 -22.87
C THR A 514 7.80 48.91 -22.60
N ALA A 515 7.81 48.06 -23.62
CA ALA A 515 7.17 46.75 -23.71
C ALA A 515 7.66 45.75 -22.65
N GLY A 516 6.76 44.84 -22.25
CA GLY A 516 7.10 43.69 -21.41
C GLY A 516 7.94 42.64 -22.16
N PRO A 517 8.93 42.02 -21.50
CA PRO A 517 9.55 40.77 -21.92
C PRO A 517 9.04 39.56 -21.10
N PRO A 518 9.29 38.32 -21.57
CA PRO A 518 8.23 37.35 -21.79
C PRO A 518 8.18 36.22 -20.76
N THR A 519 6.97 35.69 -20.57
CA THR A 519 6.71 34.41 -19.92
C THR A 519 7.17 33.29 -20.85
N THR A 520 8.22 32.55 -20.48
CA THR A 520 8.56 31.29 -21.15
C THR A 520 7.68 30.17 -20.62
N THR A 521 6.46 30.12 -21.15
CA THR A 521 5.64 28.92 -21.14
C THR A 521 6.28 27.94 -22.12
N THR A 522 6.59 26.72 -21.71
CA THR A 522 6.99 25.65 -22.63
C THR A 522 5.77 25.22 -23.44
N THR A 523 5.61 25.84 -24.60
CA THR A 523 4.55 25.58 -25.55
C THR A 523 4.90 24.35 -26.40
N LEU A 524 3.95 23.45 -26.61
CA LEU A 524 4.14 22.27 -27.45
C LEU A 524 4.33 22.69 -28.92
N PRO A 525 5.38 22.26 -29.65
CA PRO A 525 5.53 22.59 -31.07
C PRO A 525 4.64 21.71 -31.97
N GLY A 526 3.91 22.32 -32.90
CA GLY A 526 3.07 21.66 -33.91
C GLY A 526 1.80 22.44 -34.26
N ASN A 527 1.35 22.33 -35.52
CA ASN A 527 0.33 23.18 -36.15
C ASN A 527 -0.97 23.43 -35.36
N GLU A 528 -1.46 22.49 -34.53
CA GLU A 528 -2.68 22.64 -33.73
C GLU A 528 -2.44 22.88 -32.22
N CYS A 529 -1.19 22.77 -31.74
CA CYS A 529 -0.83 22.79 -30.31
C CYS A 529 0.21 23.85 -29.91
N ASP A 530 0.70 24.63 -30.87
CA ASP A 530 1.54 25.80 -30.63
C ASP A 530 0.85 26.74 -29.62
N GLY A 531 1.57 27.08 -28.55
CA GLY A 531 1.06 27.99 -27.52
C GLY A 531 0.30 27.33 -26.36
N VAL A 532 0.03 26.03 -26.38
CA VAL A 532 -0.75 25.36 -25.33
C VAL A 532 0.15 24.98 -24.13
N PRO A 533 -0.16 25.45 -22.90
CA PRO A 533 0.57 25.03 -21.70
C PRO A 533 0.35 23.54 -21.40
N SER A 534 1.41 22.85 -20.95
CA SER A 534 1.29 21.49 -20.43
C SER A 534 0.53 21.49 -19.08
N GLY A 535 -0.41 20.57 -18.91
CA GLY A 535 -1.11 20.39 -17.62
C GLY A 535 -2.40 19.58 -17.73
N PRO A 536 -3.13 19.42 -16.61
CA PRO A 536 -4.33 18.61 -16.51
C PRO A 536 -5.58 19.35 -17.01
N THR A 537 -5.53 19.86 -18.25
CA THR A 537 -6.67 20.50 -18.93
C THR A 537 -7.07 19.69 -20.15
N PHE A 538 -8.35 19.72 -20.53
CA PHE A 538 -8.84 19.03 -21.74
C PHE A 538 -7.99 19.42 -22.97
N ARG A 539 -7.85 20.72 -23.23
CA ARG A 539 -7.04 21.24 -24.35
C ARG A 539 -5.59 20.73 -24.35
N SER A 540 -4.93 20.65 -23.19
CA SER A 540 -3.54 20.17 -23.10
C SER A 540 -3.44 18.64 -23.30
N LEU A 541 -4.37 17.89 -22.72
CA LEU A 541 -4.44 16.44 -22.85
C LEU A 541 -4.78 16.01 -24.28
N ASP A 542 -5.75 16.66 -24.91
CA ASP A 542 -6.14 16.43 -26.30
C ASP A 542 -4.95 16.63 -27.24
N CYS A 543 -4.24 17.75 -27.06
CA CYS A 543 -3.01 18.08 -27.80
C CYS A 543 -1.90 17.05 -27.62
N ARG A 544 -1.61 16.65 -26.37
CA ARG A 544 -0.53 15.71 -26.07
C ARG A 544 -0.86 14.28 -26.51
N LEU A 545 -2.14 13.89 -26.45
CA LEU A 545 -2.61 12.63 -27.01
C LEU A 545 -2.48 12.62 -28.53
N ALA A 546 -2.86 13.71 -29.21
CA ALA A 546 -2.68 13.86 -30.66
C ALA A 546 -1.20 13.83 -31.06
N GLY A 547 -0.33 14.54 -30.33
CA GLY A 547 1.11 14.52 -30.54
C GLY A 547 1.72 13.13 -30.38
N LEU A 548 1.37 12.41 -29.32
CA LEU A 548 1.85 11.05 -29.09
C LEU A 548 1.30 10.04 -30.11
N ILE A 549 0.05 10.23 -30.58
CA ILE A 549 -0.50 9.44 -31.70
C ILE A 549 0.30 9.68 -32.98
N ALA A 550 0.63 10.94 -33.30
CA ALA A 550 1.42 11.27 -34.47
C ALA A 550 2.83 10.66 -34.38
N GLU A 551 3.50 10.81 -33.24
CA GLU A 551 4.83 10.24 -32.99
C GLU A 551 4.83 8.72 -33.20
N VAL A 552 3.88 8.00 -32.58
CA VAL A 552 3.73 6.55 -32.74
C VAL A 552 3.40 6.17 -34.19
N THR A 553 2.60 6.97 -34.89
CA THR A 553 2.21 6.71 -36.28
C THR A 553 3.38 6.87 -37.25
N THR A 554 4.31 7.78 -36.98
CA THR A 554 5.48 8.03 -37.83
C THR A 554 6.75 7.30 -37.39
N ALA A 555 6.69 6.47 -36.33
CA ALA A 555 7.85 5.76 -35.80
C ALA A 555 7.98 4.31 -36.32
N PRO A 556 8.68 4.08 -37.46
CA PRO A 556 8.89 2.72 -38.00
C PRO A 556 9.70 1.81 -37.05
N ALA A 557 10.46 2.40 -36.12
CA ALA A 557 11.23 1.70 -35.09
C ALA A 557 10.35 0.91 -34.09
N LEU A 558 9.04 1.13 -34.06
CA LEU A 558 8.10 0.40 -33.19
C LEU A 558 7.67 -0.96 -33.76
N GLY A 559 7.99 -1.23 -35.04
CA GLY A 559 7.74 -2.50 -35.70
C GLY A 559 6.31 -3.03 -35.49
N PRO A 560 6.11 -4.31 -35.12
CA PRO A 560 4.78 -4.92 -35.04
C PRO A 560 3.91 -4.39 -33.88
N LEU A 561 4.43 -3.54 -33.00
CA LEU A 561 3.68 -2.96 -31.87
C LEU A 561 3.03 -1.61 -32.21
N GLN A 562 3.44 -0.99 -33.32
CA GLN A 562 2.98 0.34 -33.75
C GLN A 562 1.45 0.44 -33.82
N THR A 563 0.80 -0.47 -34.54
CA THR A 563 -0.67 -0.48 -34.71
C THR A 563 -1.41 -0.63 -33.38
N LYS A 564 -0.87 -1.43 -32.46
CA LYS A 564 -1.48 -1.68 -31.15
C LYS A 564 -1.40 -0.45 -30.24
N LEU A 565 -0.22 0.19 -30.19
CA LEU A 565 -0.01 1.41 -29.42
C LEU A 565 -0.88 2.55 -29.95
N ARG A 566 -0.91 2.72 -31.28
CA ARG A 566 -1.77 3.72 -31.93
C ARG A 566 -3.24 3.55 -31.56
N HIS A 567 -3.80 2.35 -31.70
CA HIS A 567 -5.20 2.09 -31.35
C HIS A 567 -5.47 2.36 -29.85
N GLN A 568 -4.54 2.04 -28.96
CA GLN A 568 -4.72 2.30 -27.53
C GLN A 568 -4.74 3.81 -27.22
N LEU A 569 -3.87 4.59 -27.86
CA LEU A 569 -3.80 6.05 -27.74
C LEU A 569 -5.02 6.74 -28.36
N GLU A 570 -5.45 6.34 -29.56
CA GLU A 570 -6.70 6.80 -30.19
C GLU A 570 -7.89 6.54 -29.25
N GLY A 571 -7.92 5.37 -28.63
CA GLY A 571 -8.95 5.03 -27.64
C GLY A 571 -8.84 5.80 -26.32
N ALA A 572 -7.68 6.37 -25.98
CA ALA A 572 -7.55 7.26 -24.82
C ALA A 572 -8.05 8.67 -25.16
N LYS A 573 -7.69 9.21 -26.33
CA LYS A 573 -8.16 10.48 -26.88
C LYS A 573 -9.68 10.51 -27.00
N GLU A 574 -10.29 9.50 -27.60
CA GLU A 574 -11.75 9.41 -27.73
C GLU A 574 -12.48 9.47 -26.38
N ARG A 575 -11.87 8.97 -25.30
CA ARG A 575 -12.45 8.99 -23.95
C ARG A 575 -12.30 10.34 -23.27
N GLU A 576 -11.21 11.04 -23.55
CA GLU A 576 -10.98 12.40 -23.10
C GLU A 576 -11.99 13.35 -23.78
N GLU A 577 -12.13 13.29 -25.10
CA GLU A 577 -13.12 14.06 -25.88
C GLU A 577 -14.57 13.78 -25.43
N ARG A 578 -14.92 12.51 -25.18
CA ARG A 578 -16.24 12.13 -24.63
C ARG A 578 -16.45 12.62 -23.20
N SER A 579 -15.38 12.78 -22.42
CA SER A 579 -15.48 13.40 -21.10
C SER A 579 -15.73 14.90 -21.21
N GLU A 580 -14.99 15.58 -22.10
CA GLU A 580 -15.15 17.01 -22.35
C GLU A 580 -16.59 17.33 -22.75
N ALA A 581 -17.13 16.62 -23.73
CA ALA A 581 -18.53 16.77 -24.17
C ALA A 581 -19.56 16.52 -23.05
N ARG A 582 -19.20 15.73 -22.04
CA ARG A 582 -20.09 15.38 -20.91
C ARG A 582 -19.85 16.23 -19.67
N CYS A 583 -18.82 17.07 -19.65
CA CYS A 583 -18.42 17.76 -18.45
C CYS A 583 -19.47 18.80 -18.04
N ARG A 584 -20.24 19.39 -18.97
CA ARG A 584 -21.24 20.43 -18.67
C ARG A 584 -22.56 19.88 -18.12
N ALA A 585 -22.71 18.56 -17.99
CA ALA A 585 -23.88 17.97 -17.37
C ALA A 585 -23.94 18.31 -15.86
N PRO A 586 -25.14 18.49 -15.27
CA PRO A 586 -25.30 18.73 -13.82
C PRO A 586 -24.65 17.64 -12.96
N ASN A 587 -24.48 16.45 -13.53
CA ASN A 587 -23.83 15.32 -12.89
C ASN A 587 -22.54 14.94 -13.64
N LEU A 588 -21.40 15.29 -13.05
CA LEU A 588 -20.06 15.03 -13.57
C LEU A 588 -19.68 13.54 -13.58
N ARG A 589 -20.49 12.63 -12.99
CA ARG A 589 -20.18 11.19 -12.88
C ARG A 589 -19.90 10.55 -14.22
N ARG A 590 -20.63 10.95 -15.27
CA ARG A 590 -20.43 10.41 -16.63
C ARG A 590 -19.14 10.93 -17.26
N ALA A 591 -18.78 12.19 -17.07
CA ALA A 591 -17.52 12.77 -17.54
C ALA A 591 -16.32 12.12 -16.81
N LYS A 592 -16.36 12.07 -15.47
CA LYS A 592 -15.36 11.37 -14.66
C LYS A 592 -15.22 9.88 -15.05
N SER A 593 -16.33 9.22 -15.42
CA SER A 593 -16.30 7.84 -15.90
C SER A 593 -15.62 7.68 -17.26
N GLU A 594 -15.72 8.66 -18.16
CA GLU A 594 -15.01 8.63 -19.44
C GLU A 594 -13.51 8.87 -19.23
N LEU A 595 -13.11 9.84 -18.39
CA LEU A 595 -11.69 10.00 -18.01
C LEU A 595 -11.12 8.72 -17.36
N ALA A 596 -11.89 8.04 -16.49
CA ALA A 596 -11.48 6.75 -15.94
C ALA A 596 -11.26 5.67 -17.00
N LYS A 597 -12.02 5.69 -18.11
CA LYS A 597 -11.80 4.80 -19.26
C LYS A 597 -10.56 5.23 -20.05
N GLY A 598 -10.29 6.53 -20.19
CA GLY A 598 -9.06 7.06 -20.79
C GLY A 598 -7.80 6.65 -20.01
N ILE A 599 -7.83 6.76 -18.68
CA ILE A 599 -6.74 6.30 -17.79
C ILE A 599 -6.45 4.80 -18.01
N ARG A 600 -7.48 3.96 -18.13
CA ARG A 600 -7.31 2.53 -18.43
C ARG A 600 -6.64 2.28 -19.79
N LYS A 601 -6.89 3.14 -20.79
CA LYS A 601 -6.21 3.06 -22.09
C LYS A 601 -4.73 3.41 -21.96
N MET A 602 -4.37 4.42 -21.18
CA MET A 602 -2.96 4.74 -20.89
C MET A 602 -2.23 3.63 -20.13
N ILE A 603 -2.91 2.96 -19.20
CA ILE A 603 -2.37 1.75 -18.54
C ILE A 603 -2.10 0.64 -19.56
N GLN A 604 -2.98 0.45 -20.55
CA GLN A 604 -2.78 -0.53 -21.63
C GLN A 604 -1.60 -0.17 -22.56
N VAL A 605 -1.39 1.13 -22.83
CA VAL A 605 -0.20 1.63 -23.57
C VAL A 605 1.07 1.26 -22.82
N LYS A 606 1.16 1.60 -21.53
CA LYS A 606 2.32 1.29 -20.68
C LYS A 606 2.58 -0.20 -20.56
N LYS A 607 1.53 -1.02 -20.38
CA LYS A 607 1.68 -2.50 -20.37
C LYS A 607 2.23 -3.04 -21.69
N THR A 608 1.84 -2.42 -22.81
CA THR A 608 2.35 -2.80 -24.13
C THR A 608 3.83 -2.43 -24.27
N LEU A 609 4.22 -1.23 -23.84
CA LEU A 609 5.61 -0.74 -23.84
C LEU A 609 6.53 -1.51 -22.88
N ARG A 610 6.01 -2.01 -21.75
CA ARG A 610 6.77 -2.85 -20.78
C ARG A 610 6.79 -4.34 -21.13
N SER A 611 6.11 -4.76 -22.19
CA SER A 611 6.05 -6.18 -22.56
C SER A 611 7.43 -6.72 -22.95
N ARG A 612 7.70 -8.01 -22.69
CA ARG A 612 8.94 -8.69 -23.15
C ARG A 612 9.18 -8.53 -24.65
N LYS A 613 8.10 -8.44 -25.44
CA LYS A 613 8.17 -8.17 -26.88
C LYS A 613 8.71 -6.76 -27.14
N ALA A 614 8.13 -5.74 -26.52
CA ALA A 614 8.61 -4.35 -26.63
C ALA A 614 10.06 -4.19 -26.15
N GLN A 615 10.45 -4.86 -25.06
CA GLN A 615 11.82 -4.83 -24.54
C GLN A 615 12.85 -5.39 -25.53
N ARG A 616 12.46 -6.35 -26.35
CA ARG A 616 13.33 -6.98 -27.37
C ARG A 616 13.30 -6.26 -28.71
N THR A 617 12.21 -5.57 -29.05
CA THR A 617 12.01 -5.01 -30.40
C THR A 617 12.08 -3.49 -30.49
N ILE A 618 12.07 -2.76 -29.37
CA ILE A 618 12.13 -1.29 -29.32
C ILE A 618 13.40 -0.88 -28.58
N ALA A 619 14.17 0.05 -29.17
CA ALA A 619 15.35 0.61 -28.53
C ALA A 619 15.00 1.25 -27.19
N THR A 620 15.83 1.02 -26.17
CA THR A 620 15.60 1.49 -24.79
C THR A 620 15.27 2.99 -24.71
N PRO A 621 16.02 3.91 -25.36
CA PRO A 621 15.70 5.34 -25.28
C PRO A 621 14.33 5.69 -25.87
N THR A 622 13.94 5.09 -27.00
CA THR A 622 12.63 5.29 -27.62
C THR A 622 11.51 4.74 -26.74
N ARG A 623 11.74 3.58 -26.12
CA ARG A 623 10.76 2.96 -25.21
C ARG A 623 10.57 3.79 -23.94
N GLU A 624 11.65 4.33 -23.37
CA GLU A 624 11.62 5.17 -22.17
C GLU A 624 10.95 6.53 -22.43
N ALA A 625 11.23 7.16 -23.59
CA ALA A 625 10.55 8.39 -23.99
C ALA A 625 9.03 8.20 -24.13
N LEU A 626 8.59 7.12 -24.80
CA LEU A 626 7.16 6.80 -24.93
C LEU A 626 6.51 6.42 -23.60
N LEU A 627 7.25 5.78 -22.69
CA LEU A 627 6.78 5.48 -21.33
C LEU A 627 6.58 6.77 -20.53
N ALA A 628 7.56 7.67 -20.55
CA ALA A 628 7.48 8.97 -19.88
C ALA A 628 6.31 9.82 -20.40
N ALA A 629 6.12 9.86 -21.72
CA ALA A 629 4.98 10.56 -22.34
C ALA A 629 3.63 9.95 -21.93
N ALA A 630 3.53 8.61 -21.93
CA ALA A 630 2.33 7.91 -21.49
C ALA A 630 2.05 8.06 -19.99
N ASP A 631 3.11 8.12 -19.15
CA ASP A 631 3.04 8.36 -17.71
C ASP A 631 2.51 9.77 -17.42
N GLY A 632 3.07 10.80 -18.06
CA GLY A 632 2.58 12.17 -17.89
C GLY A 632 1.10 12.33 -18.30
N LEU A 633 0.70 11.76 -19.44
CA LEU A 633 -0.70 11.76 -19.88
C LEU A 633 -1.63 11.00 -18.93
N GLN A 634 -1.19 9.88 -18.37
CA GLN A 634 -1.99 9.14 -17.38
C GLN A 634 -2.19 9.96 -16.10
N THR A 635 -1.12 10.59 -15.60
CA THR A 635 -1.16 11.46 -14.42
C THR A 635 -2.11 12.62 -14.63
N ASP A 636 -1.99 13.34 -15.74
CA ASP A 636 -2.83 14.50 -16.03
C ASP A 636 -4.31 14.14 -16.27
N LEU A 637 -4.59 12.97 -16.88
CA LEU A 637 -5.96 12.43 -16.95
C LEU A 637 -6.53 12.12 -15.55
N GLY A 638 -5.68 11.62 -14.64
CA GLY A 638 -6.02 11.36 -13.25
C GLY A 638 -6.33 12.65 -12.48
N THR A 639 -5.46 13.64 -12.59
CA THR A 639 -5.60 14.96 -11.97
C THR A 639 -6.84 15.68 -12.50
N LEU A 640 -7.05 15.71 -13.82
CA LEU A 640 -8.25 16.29 -14.43
C LEU A 640 -9.52 15.57 -13.97
N ARG A 641 -9.49 14.25 -13.77
CA ARG A 641 -10.65 13.50 -13.23
C ARG A 641 -10.95 13.88 -11.78
N GLY A 642 -9.92 14.06 -10.96
CA GLY A 642 -10.05 14.45 -9.55
C GLY A 642 -10.63 15.85 -9.38
N ALA A 643 -10.04 16.82 -10.08
CA ALA A 643 -10.37 18.23 -10.01
C ALA A 643 -11.21 18.72 -11.21
N LEU A 644 -12.07 17.86 -11.77
CA LEU A 644 -12.77 18.12 -13.02
C LEU A 644 -13.57 19.44 -12.99
N ARG A 645 -13.12 20.41 -13.77
CA ARG A 645 -13.82 21.67 -14.08
C ARG A 645 -13.94 21.79 -15.60
N CYS A 646 -15.11 22.18 -16.09
CA CYS A 646 -15.29 22.44 -17.52
C CYS A 646 -14.60 23.74 -17.93
N PRO A 647 -13.99 23.80 -19.13
CA PRO A 647 -13.64 25.05 -19.75
C PRO A 647 -14.90 25.88 -20.09
N ASP A 648 -14.78 27.20 -20.01
CA ASP A 648 -15.86 28.16 -20.31
C ASP A 648 -16.27 28.17 -21.80
N ASP A 649 -15.53 27.46 -22.66
CA ASP A 649 -15.64 27.53 -24.13
C ASP A 649 -16.26 26.27 -24.80
N ALA A 650 -16.65 25.24 -24.02
CA ALA A 650 -17.17 23.98 -24.58
C ALA A 650 -18.53 24.16 -25.32
N PRO A 651 -18.78 23.45 -26.44
CA PRO A 651 -20.02 23.59 -27.21
C PRO A 651 -21.27 23.17 -26.38
N PRO A 652 -22.46 23.74 -26.67
CA PRO A 652 -23.68 23.45 -25.92
C PRO A 652 -24.11 21.98 -26.04
N ALA A 653 -24.74 21.49 -24.97
CA ALA A 653 -25.14 20.10 -24.76
C ALA A 653 -26.13 19.55 -25.80
#